data_AF-A0A2D8LQD2-F1
#
_entry.id   AF-A0A2D8LQD2-F1
#
_cell.length_a   1.000
_cell.length_b   1.000
_cell.length_c   1.000
_cell.angle_alpha   90.00
_cell.angle_beta   90.00
_cell.angle_gamma   90.00
#
_symmetry.space_group_name_H-M   'P 1'
#
loop_
_entity.id
_entity.type
_entity.pdbx_description
1 polymer ?
#
loop_
_entity_poly.entity_id
_entity_poly.type
_entity_poly.pdbx_seq_one_letter_code
_entity_poly.pdbx_strand_id
1 'polypeptide(L)'
;QDAVMAVTLDPLGFGDLIPGASGTPLEGVSIDGLTLMMVPPGGKKFGVEEATLPPQIQSAISKILKDSQKPDDQKFQDGINFFAEFDLKASANMVQLMQFVGMEKKTILPVSGVLGPMFFDATATPEMRHKGMDLSLPMPKINLASLPGAFQLTAPEFKVADVSPDGLEGLWTGIKSGVSANLMGQDLEFSSNIGFSDTALSMKAVSDTPFPAPFGVEWLALKDLALEIDFDEKLKTGSFEFKAVTADPFGKTNPKVSIELTEAKGELTAGLIRIDEEIAFTDVPILQAVPHAEQFSFEFLEISTDGIAGGTKLHGVEVEAAVFRNGQNWVFAVADHGGDDGYKFSRIMPPLKGSPLADFHLKDAALIFSPDPIKGSVSDLPQIAQQMLGKIYGGNTALVNVAGGITVVANFSPGNTGGTVAEALDSIGIASDLLIEGTLENIFSGGVPSVAILTQIAQGPGSAAATHSPKMLNYPEQVGFFIDFNPTNFQFGIQSDVVLKLPKDEQLDLISKLEIGLDEKGYNIGILLDLEGEWHEPLGVPGIVLEQVALKFGINPVGEVIFGFAGQSEIGDVEIDLAAEIDFLLEAEGLPDGIAIKGSIEELDFEQIVKLATSMANAGLKAGEAAAGKTPPPKVEIAIPSNIPLPDVKNLEFAFATPGSTDPDLGLTNPGVLMKADLYLGNFELGSTVTSVGPSGIYLNDKIADIKLDGLVLKNNQITLDIGYLKPPEFKIDTMIDFFGVEENAEVKFKEGIFEIVLQQKIHDLFEADFLLAFGVDVHDGGMPLVYMAGQVSEGFDSWALKEVPEKLSDFFTILDRGYEDAVKKIKDAEQEVQSLRRKIDARKEQLQRERNRADRALDAAKRKVDRLRSNKDGDCRNANNNWNRCRRLRGLTHSCRDAAHYAWLCNVQDQAAVTVAEGVLRAAKDFYDHLPSGLDPELASLQGSYEIAMGTLHTAEMAIGGLSEMDGWMRFGLSELQRKAAAPGAVKMSNITFEGSLGDQMKGGPLLLSIDLVILGKDLGRQTFAFKFDDPEFDLLQMSYIPLHLINEIFKRDVPPGLGKLMGPVFSKIVEETKRLEEQAHNEVKKANEMLKANLEDLRSDLAKDISTED
;
A
#
# COMPACT_ATOMS: atom_id res chain seq x y z
N GLN A 1 -47.69 -83.57 -90.44
CA GLN A 1 -46.93 -83.15 -91.64
C GLN A 1 -47.13 -81.67 -91.70
N ASP A 2 -46.13 -80.94 -91.24
CA ASP A 2 -46.38 -79.63 -90.66
C ASP A 2 -45.93 -78.63 -91.71
N ALA A 3 -46.92 -78.05 -92.41
CA ALA A 3 -46.65 -77.18 -93.55
C ALA A 3 -46.13 -75.84 -93.04
N VAL A 4 -44.94 -75.47 -93.48
CA VAL A 4 -44.35 -74.16 -93.23
C VAL A 4 -44.60 -73.27 -94.45
N MET A 5 -45.10 -72.08 -94.21
CA MET A 5 -45.32 -71.07 -95.25
C MET A 5 -44.19 -70.04 -95.18
N ALA A 6 -43.46 -69.88 -96.29
CA ALA A 6 -42.49 -68.81 -96.48
C ALA A 6 -42.98 -67.88 -97.60
N VAL A 7 -42.89 -66.57 -97.39
CA VAL A 7 -43.27 -65.53 -98.36
C VAL A 7 -42.14 -64.51 -98.43
N THR A 8 -41.70 -64.20 -99.65
CA THR A 8 -40.81 -63.06 -99.92
C THR A 8 -41.61 -62.00 -100.69
N LEU A 9 -41.39 -60.72 -100.37
CA LEU A 9 -42.12 -59.59 -100.96
C LEU A 9 -41.16 -58.56 -101.58
N ASP A 10 -41.66 -57.84 -102.58
CA ASP A 10 -41.04 -56.61 -103.10
C ASP A 10 -41.10 -55.48 -102.05
N PRO A 11 -40.27 -54.41 -102.17
CA PRO A 11 -40.16 -53.37 -101.15
C PRO A 11 -41.46 -52.66 -100.78
N LEU A 12 -41.67 -52.43 -99.48
CA LEU A 12 -42.86 -51.79 -98.91
C LEU A 12 -42.51 -50.94 -97.67
N GLY A 13 -43.40 -50.04 -97.25
CA GLY A 13 -43.21 -49.28 -96.01
C GLY A 13 -43.41 -50.15 -94.76
N PHE A 14 -42.66 -49.86 -93.69
CA PHE A 14 -42.83 -50.57 -92.41
C PHE A 14 -44.24 -50.36 -91.82
N GLY A 15 -44.80 -49.16 -91.97
CA GLY A 15 -46.19 -48.86 -91.58
C GLY A 15 -47.27 -49.49 -92.47
N ASP A 16 -46.94 -49.86 -93.71
CA ASP A 16 -47.86 -50.64 -94.56
C ASP A 16 -47.93 -52.11 -94.09
N LEU A 17 -46.80 -52.63 -93.58
CA LEU A 17 -46.71 -53.97 -93.02
C LEU A 17 -47.28 -54.06 -91.59
N ILE A 18 -46.99 -53.07 -90.74
CA ILE A 18 -47.29 -53.13 -89.29
C ILE A 18 -48.28 -52.01 -88.90
N PRO A 19 -49.59 -52.34 -88.77
CA PRO A 19 -50.60 -51.39 -88.34
C PRO A 19 -50.28 -50.79 -86.97
N GLY A 20 -50.23 -49.46 -86.90
CA GLY A 20 -49.86 -48.71 -85.69
C GLY A 20 -48.46 -48.08 -85.72
N ALA A 21 -47.64 -48.33 -86.73
CA ALA A 21 -46.31 -47.72 -86.82
C ALA A 21 -46.29 -46.26 -87.36
N SER A 22 -47.41 -45.73 -87.87
CA SER A 22 -47.51 -44.30 -88.23
C SER A 22 -47.61 -43.45 -86.95
N GLY A 23 -46.93 -42.30 -86.94
CA GLY A 23 -46.68 -41.49 -85.75
C GLY A 23 -45.57 -42.03 -84.84
N THR A 24 -44.97 -43.19 -85.14
CA THR A 24 -43.82 -43.74 -84.40
C THR A 24 -42.50 -43.38 -85.08
N PRO A 25 -41.33 -43.55 -84.43
CA PRO A 25 -40.03 -43.32 -85.09
C PRO A 25 -39.79 -44.18 -86.33
N LEU A 26 -40.52 -45.29 -86.51
CA LEU A 26 -40.43 -46.17 -87.67
C LEU A 26 -41.22 -45.66 -88.89
N GLU A 27 -41.93 -44.54 -88.79
CA GLU A 27 -42.53 -43.88 -89.95
C GLU A 27 -41.42 -43.47 -90.94
N GLY A 28 -41.65 -43.74 -92.24
CA GLY A 28 -40.67 -43.52 -93.30
C GLY A 28 -39.61 -44.62 -93.46
N VAL A 29 -39.57 -45.65 -92.60
CA VAL A 29 -38.71 -46.83 -92.83
C VAL A 29 -39.30 -47.70 -93.93
N SER A 30 -38.50 -48.10 -94.92
CA SER A 30 -38.88 -49.11 -95.92
C SER A 30 -38.21 -50.46 -95.63
N ILE A 31 -38.89 -51.53 -95.99
CA ILE A 31 -38.46 -52.91 -95.80
C ILE A 31 -38.08 -53.52 -97.16
N ASP A 32 -36.79 -53.81 -97.33
CA ASP A 32 -36.20 -54.47 -98.49
C ASP A 32 -35.95 -55.96 -98.23
N GLY A 33 -36.11 -56.80 -99.25
CA GLY A 33 -35.76 -58.23 -99.20
C GLY A 33 -36.59 -59.08 -98.22
N LEU A 34 -37.72 -58.55 -97.74
CA LEU A 34 -38.55 -59.14 -96.69
C LEU A 34 -38.85 -60.62 -96.95
N THR A 35 -38.49 -61.48 -96.01
CA THR A 35 -38.89 -62.88 -95.95
C THR A 35 -39.58 -63.16 -94.61
N LEU A 36 -40.86 -63.52 -94.69
CA LEU A 36 -41.67 -63.98 -93.55
C LEU A 36 -41.78 -65.50 -93.57
N MET A 37 -41.57 -66.16 -92.43
CA MET A 37 -41.54 -67.61 -92.32
C MET A 37 -42.37 -68.11 -91.13
N MET A 38 -43.51 -68.72 -91.44
CA MET A 38 -44.54 -69.13 -90.49
C MET A 38 -44.32 -70.59 -90.07
N VAL A 39 -43.82 -70.81 -88.86
CA VAL A 39 -43.60 -72.12 -88.27
C VAL A 39 -44.76 -72.45 -87.32
N PRO A 40 -45.50 -73.55 -87.52
CA PRO A 40 -46.64 -73.88 -86.68
C PRO A 40 -46.19 -74.18 -85.22
N PRO A 41 -46.91 -73.67 -84.19
CA PRO A 41 -46.57 -73.90 -82.79
C PRO A 41 -46.45 -75.38 -82.43
N GLY A 42 -45.39 -75.74 -81.71
CA GLY A 42 -45.08 -77.13 -81.33
C GLY A 42 -44.47 -77.99 -82.45
N GLY A 43 -44.21 -77.42 -83.63
CA GLY A 43 -43.58 -78.12 -84.76
C GLY A 43 -42.10 -78.47 -84.52
N LYS A 44 -41.53 -79.34 -85.37
CA LYS A 44 -40.10 -79.66 -85.35
C LYS A 44 -39.28 -78.40 -85.67
N LYS A 45 -38.58 -77.81 -84.69
CA LYS A 45 -37.63 -76.71 -84.93
C LYS A 45 -36.49 -77.13 -85.85
N PHE A 46 -36.15 -76.25 -86.78
CA PHE A 46 -35.09 -76.40 -87.78
C PHE A 46 -34.40 -75.05 -88.03
N GLY A 47 -33.29 -75.06 -88.76
CA GLY A 47 -32.52 -73.86 -89.10
C GLY A 47 -32.37 -73.69 -90.62
N VAL A 48 -31.62 -72.66 -91.03
CA VAL A 48 -31.50 -72.24 -92.43
C VAL A 48 -30.85 -73.30 -93.33
N GLU A 49 -30.03 -74.20 -92.78
CA GLU A 49 -29.37 -75.29 -93.52
C GLU A 49 -30.26 -76.53 -93.80
N GLU A 50 -31.52 -76.58 -93.32
CA GLU A 50 -32.38 -77.75 -93.55
C GLU A 50 -32.69 -77.91 -95.05
N ALA A 51 -32.25 -79.02 -95.64
CA ALA A 51 -32.28 -79.30 -97.09
C ALA A 51 -33.69 -79.42 -97.73
N THR A 52 -34.75 -79.18 -96.98
CA THR A 52 -36.14 -79.06 -97.46
C THR A 52 -36.55 -77.63 -97.78
N LEU A 53 -35.75 -76.62 -97.40
CA LEU A 53 -36.02 -75.21 -97.73
C LEU A 53 -35.82 -74.94 -99.23
N PRO A 54 -36.70 -74.15 -99.88
CA PRO A 54 -36.47 -73.69 -101.25
C PRO A 54 -35.19 -72.85 -101.33
N PRO A 55 -34.27 -73.09 -102.29
CA PRO A 55 -32.97 -72.40 -102.34
C PRO A 55 -33.05 -70.86 -102.38
N GLN A 56 -34.13 -70.29 -102.94
CA GLN A 56 -34.36 -68.84 -102.93
C GLN A 56 -34.66 -68.30 -101.53
N ILE A 57 -35.50 -68.98 -100.76
CA ILE A 57 -35.82 -68.62 -99.37
C ILE A 57 -34.59 -68.80 -98.47
N GLN A 58 -33.88 -69.93 -98.64
CA GLN A 58 -32.62 -70.20 -97.95
C GLN A 58 -31.59 -69.09 -98.21
N SER A 59 -31.39 -68.71 -99.48
CA SER A 59 -30.44 -67.65 -99.86
C SER A 59 -30.85 -66.27 -99.34
N ALA A 60 -32.14 -65.97 -99.23
CA ALA A 60 -32.62 -64.70 -98.67
C ALA A 60 -32.35 -64.62 -97.16
N ILE A 61 -32.74 -65.65 -96.40
CA ILE A 61 -32.55 -65.70 -94.94
C ILE A 61 -31.05 -65.72 -94.59
N SER A 62 -30.24 -66.53 -95.29
CA SER A 62 -28.78 -66.53 -95.08
C SER A 62 -28.10 -65.21 -95.42
N LYS A 63 -28.67 -64.37 -96.29
CA LYS A 63 -28.14 -63.00 -96.51
C LYS A 63 -28.35 -62.17 -95.24
N ILE A 64 -29.59 -62.09 -94.75
CA ILE A 64 -29.95 -61.28 -93.58
C ILE A 64 -29.19 -61.74 -92.32
N LEU A 65 -29.04 -63.05 -92.07
CA LEU A 65 -28.26 -63.53 -90.91
C LEU A 65 -26.78 -63.12 -90.97
N LYS A 66 -26.15 -63.21 -92.15
CA LYS A 66 -24.74 -62.83 -92.34
C LYS A 66 -24.52 -61.33 -92.20
N ASP A 67 -25.38 -60.53 -92.83
CA ASP A 67 -25.30 -59.08 -92.78
C ASP A 67 -25.64 -58.56 -91.37
N SER A 68 -26.48 -59.27 -90.60
CA SER A 68 -26.77 -58.99 -89.18
C SER A 68 -25.80 -59.63 -88.17
N GLN A 69 -24.76 -60.33 -88.65
CA GLN A 69 -23.74 -61.01 -87.84
C GLN A 69 -24.30 -62.03 -86.84
N LYS A 70 -25.52 -62.54 -87.06
CA LYS A 70 -26.13 -63.59 -86.25
C LYS A 70 -25.65 -64.98 -86.73
N PRO A 71 -25.56 -65.99 -85.84
CA PRO A 71 -25.14 -67.34 -86.23
C PRO A 71 -26.08 -68.01 -87.25
N ASP A 72 -25.51 -68.60 -88.32
CA ASP A 72 -26.26 -69.35 -89.35
C ASP A 72 -26.98 -70.60 -88.79
N ASP A 73 -26.59 -71.11 -87.60
CA ASP A 73 -27.21 -72.26 -86.95
C ASP A 73 -28.47 -71.92 -86.14
N GLN A 74 -28.88 -70.63 -86.13
CA GLN A 74 -30.08 -70.17 -85.45
C GLN A 74 -31.32 -70.91 -85.96
N LYS A 75 -32.06 -71.53 -85.02
CA LYS A 75 -33.30 -72.24 -85.31
C LYS A 75 -34.48 -71.27 -85.34
N PHE A 76 -35.37 -71.47 -86.31
CA PHE A 76 -36.64 -70.75 -86.39
C PHE A 76 -37.49 -71.03 -85.14
N GLN A 77 -38.14 -69.98 -84.64
CA GLN A 77 -39.06 -70.06 -83.51
C GLN A 77 -40.48 -70.38 -83.97
N ASP A 78 -41.32 -70.83 -83.03
CA ASP A 78 -42.76 -70.97 -83.21
C ASP A 78 -43.39 -69.62 -83.58
N GLY A 79 -44.33 -69.60 -84.53
CA GLY A 79 -44.97 -68.37 -85.00
C GLY A 79 -44.33 -67.78 -86.26
N ILE A 80 -44.33 -66.45 -86.37
CA ILE A 80 -43.96 -65.73 -87.59
C ILE A 80 -42.53 -65.19 -87.44
N ASN A 81 -41.57 -65.85 -88.08
CA ASN A 81 -40.18 -65.41 -88.12
C ASN A 81 -40.02 -64.32 -89.19
N PHE A 82 -39.21 -63.31 -88.90
CA PHE A 82 -39.00 -62.13 -89.72
C PHE A 82 -37.52 -62.01 -90.11
N PHE A 83 -37.25 -61.71 -91.39
CA PHE A 83 -35.93 -61.40 -91.92
C PHE A 83 -36.05 -60.32 -93.01
N ALA A 84 -35.41 -59.16 -92.85
CA ALA A 84 -35.39 -58.11 -93.88
C ALA A 84 -34.24 -57.11 -93.69
N GLU A 85 -34.01 -56.26 -94.68
CA GLU A 85 -33.26 -55.01 -94.54
C GLU A 85 -34.23 -53.85 -94.30
N PHE A 86 -34.01 -53.05 -93.25
CA PHE A 86 -34.67 -51.75 -93.07
C PHE A 86 -33.81 -50.68 -93.74
N ASP A 87 -34.32 -50.01 -94.77
CA ASP A 87 -33.75 -48.76 -95.26
C ASP A 87 -34.36 -47.58 -94.51
N LEU A 88 -33.50 -46.84 -93.81
CA LEU A 88 -33.84 -45.75 -92.90
C LEU A 88 -33.90 -44.39 -93.60
N LYS A 89 -33.47 -44.27 -94.88
CA LYS A 89 -33.24 -42.98 -95.57
C LYS A 89 -34.42 -42.00 -95.55
N ALA A 90 -35.65 -42.49 -95.53
CA ALA A 90 -36.86 -41.65 -95.54
C ALA A 90 -37.48 -41.43 -94.15
N SER A 91 -36.91 -42.02 -93.08
CA SER A 91 -37.30 -41.77 -91.70
C SER A 91 -36.34 -40.75 -91.05
N ALA A 92 -36.83 -39.54 -90.77
CA ALA A 92 -36.05 -38.49 -90.11
C ALA A 92 -35.56 -38.94 -88.73
N ASN A 93 -36.45 -39.54 -87.94
CA ASN A 93 -36.17 -40.00 -86.58
C ASN A 93 -35.12 -41.13 -86.57
N MET A 94 -35.20 -42.10 -87.48
CA MET A 94 -34.18 -43.16 -87.55
C MET A 94 -32.83 -42.64 -88.04
N VAL A 95 -32.80 -41.65 -88.94
CA VAL A 95 -31.56 -40.97 -89.33
C VAL A 95 -30.96 -40.17 -88.16
N GLN A 96 -31.79 -39.52 -87.34
CA GLN A 96 -31.38 -38.81 -86.13
C GLN A 96 -30.80 -39.77 -85.06
N LEU A 97 -31.46 -40.90 -84.81
CA LEU A 97 -30.97 -41.96 -83.92
C LEU A 97 -29.61 -42.50 -84.39
N MET A 98 -29.46 -42.81 -85.69
CA MET A 98 -28.17 -43.25 -86.24
C MET A 98 -27.08 -42.16 -86.16
N GLN A 99 -27.42 -40.87 -86.28
CA GLN A 99 -26.48 -39.76 -86.05
C GLN A 99 -26.02 -39.69 -84.59
N PHE A 100 -26.96 -39.76 -83.63
CA PHE A 100 -26.68 -39.67 -82.19
C PHE A 100 -25.68 -40.73 -81.71
N VAL A 101 -25.81 -41.97 -82.19
CA VAL A 101 -24.91 -43.10 -81.86
C VAL A 101 -23.66 -43.21 -82.75
N GLY A 102 -23.33 -42.15 -83.50
CA GLY A 102 -22.11 -42.09 -84.33
C GLY A 102 -22.13 -42.93 -85.61
N MET A 103 -23.29 -43.42 -86.04
CA MET A 103 -23.48 -44.28 -87.22
C MET A 103 -24.20 -43.59 -88.38
N GLU A 104 -24.04 -42.27 -88.53
CA GLU A 104 -24.61 -41.39 -89.58
C GLU A 104 -24.63 -41.95 -91.02
N LYS A 105 -23.69 -42.84 -91.37
CA LYS A 105 -23.56 -43.45 -92.71
C LYS A 105 -24.28 -44.80 -92.87
N LYS A 106 -24.78 -45.41 -91.78
CA LYS A 106 -25.42 -46.72 -91.77
C LYS A 106 -26.94 -46.58 -91.96
N THR A 107 -27.35 -46.36 -93.22
CA THR A 107 -28.77 -46.21 -93.57
C THR A 107 -29.53 -47.51 -93.77
N ILE A 108 -28.85 -48.67 -93.77
CA ILE A 108 -29.49 -49.99 -93.96
C ILE A 108 -29.17 -50.88 -92.76
N LEU A 109 -30.21 -51.45 -92.13
CA LEU A 109 -30.12 -52.36 -90.99
C LEU A 109 -30.73 -53.72 -91.35
N PRO A 110 -29.94 -54.82 -91.44
CA PRO A 110 -30.48 -56.17 -91.58
C PRO A 110 -31.06 -56.63 -90.24
N VAL A 111 -32.38 -56.74 -90.15
CA VAL A 111 -33.12 -57.02 -88.91
C VAL A 111 -33.78 -58.40 -88.98
N SER A 112 -33.74 -59.15 -87.88
CA SER A 112 -34.41 -60.44 -87.78
C SER A 112 -34.95 -60.74 -86.39
N GLY A 113 -36.01 -61.54 -86.32
CA GLY A 113 -36.68 -61.89 -85.06
C GLY A 113 -38.06 -62.52 -85.29
N VAL A 114 -39.04 -62.18 -84.46
CA VAL A 114 -40.42 -62.65 -84.56
C VAL A 114 -41.44 -61.51 -84.57
N LEU A 115 -42.54 -61.71 -85.30
CA LEU A 115 -43.75 -60.88 -85.22
C LEU A 115 -44.78 -61.52 -84.29
N GLY A 116 -45.65 -60.69 -83.70
CA GLY A 116 -46.73 -61.14 -82.82
C GLY A 116 -47.65 -62.19 -83.45
N PRO A 117 -48.18 -63.17 -82.70
CA PRO A 117 -48.93 -64.30 -83.26
C PRO A 117 -50.28 -63.90 -83.89
N MET A 118 -50.81 -62.72 -83.54
CA MET A 118 -52.04 -62.14 -84.10
C MET A 118 -51.78 -61.17 -85.26
N PHE A 119 -50.54 -61.05 -85.75
CA PHE A 119 -50.15 -60.08 -86.78
C PHE A 119 -51.04 -60.08 -88.04
N PHE A 120 -51.42 -61.27 -88.54
CA PHE A 120 -52.32 -61.43 -89.69
C PHE A 120 -53.82 -61.44 -89.34
N ASP A 121 -54.20 -61.33 -88.07
CA ASP A 121 -55.60 -61.31 -87.65
C ASP A 121 -56.23 -59.94 -87.95
N ALA A 122 -57.01 -59.89 -89.03
CA ALA A 122 -57.74 -58.70 -89.45
C ALA A 122 -58.79 -58.21 -88.42
N THR A 123 -59.14 -59.03 -87.42
CA THR A 123 -60.07 -58.67 -86.32
C THR A 123 -59.36 -58.23 -85.04
N ALA A 124 -58.07 -58.51 -84.87
CA ALA A 124 -57.27 -57.99 -83.76
C ALA A 124 -57.06 -56.47 -83.88
N THR A 125 -56.97 -55.78 -82.74
CA THR A 125 -56.63 -54.34 -82.68
C THR A 125 -55.15 -54.11 -83.07
N PRO A 126 -54.74 -52.89 -83.46
CA PRO A 126 -53.35 -52.61 -83.85
C PRO A 126 -52.31 -53.03 -82.79
N GLU A 127 -52.64 -52.81 -81.51
CA GLU A 127 -51.82 -53.15 -80.34
C GLU A 127 -51.67 -54.68 -80.22
N MET A 128 -52.78 -55.41 -80.35
CA MET A 128 -52.78 -56.87 -80.29
C MET A 128 -52.07 -57.52 -81.49
N ARG A 129 -51.95 -56.84 -82.64
CA ARG A 129 -51.19 -57.36 -83.80
C ARG A 129 -49.68 -57.30 -83.60
N HIS A 130 -49.16 -56.30 -82.88
CA HIS A 130 -47.74 -56.25 -82.55
C HIS A 130 -47.38 -56.99 -81.27
N LYS A 131 -48.33 -57.25 -80.36
CA LYS A 131 -48.07 -57.98 -79.10
C LYS A 131 -47.30 -59.31 -79.31
N GLY A 132 -46.17 -59.48 -78.62
CA GLY A 132 -45.22 -60.59 -78.80
C GLY A 132 -44.23 -60.42 -79.95
N MET A 133 -44.01 -59.19 -80.46
CA MET A 133 -42.98 -58.88 -81.45
C MET A 133 -41.63 -58.63 -80.76
N ASP A 134 -40.58 -59.28 -81.26
CA ASP A 134 -39.20 -58.99 -80.89
C ASP A 134 -38.32 -59.13 -82.13
N LEU A 135 -37.91 -57.99 -82.69
CA LEU A 135 -37.01 -57.87 -83.83
C LEU A 135 -35.70 -57.24 -83.37
N SER A 136 -34.56 -57.83 -83.73
CA SER A 136 -33.26 -57.31 -83.27
C SER A 136 -32.14 -57.36 -84.31
N LEU A 137 -31.10 -56.57 -84.07
CA LEU A 137 -29.82 -56.56 -84.78
C LEU A 137 -28.67 -56.24 -83.80
N PRO A 138 -27.74 -57.17 -83.54
CA PRO A 138 -26.46 -56.86 -82.90
C PRO A 138 -25.73 -55.76 -83.66
N MET A 139 -25.29 -54.73 -82.94
CA MET A 139 -24.61 -53.57 -83.52
C MET A 139 -23.09 -53.63 -83.28
N PRO A 140 -22.28 -53.02 -84.16
CA PRO A 140 -20.87 -52.75 -83.85
C PRO A 140 -20.79 -51.78 -82.65
N LYS A 141 -19.59 -51.62 -82.07
CA LYS A 141 -19.36 -50.58 -81.05
C LYS A 141 -19.84 -49.21 -81.56
N ILE A 142 -20.76 -48.61 -80.81
CA ILE A 142 -21.28 -47.26 -81.03
C ILE A 142 -20.55 -46.26 -80.13
N ASN A 143 -20.72 -44.96 -80.40
CA ASN A 143 -20.21 -43.90 -79.55
C ASN A 143 -21.25 -42.78 -79.41
N LEU A 144 -21.38 -42.20 -78.22
CA LEU A 144 -22.23 -41.04 -77.93
C LEU A 144 -21.31 -39.86 -77.66
N ALA A 145 -21.40 -38.79 -78.46
CA ALA A 145 -20.48 -37.66 -78.36
C ALA A 145 -20.54 -36.87 -77.04
N SER A 146 -21.63 -37.02 -76.27
CA SER A 146 -21.84 -36.41 -74.96
C SER A 146 -21.63 -37.36 -73.77
N LEU A 147 -21.24 -38.62 -74.02
CA LEU A 147 -20.93 -39.57 -72.94
C LEU A 147 -19.46 -39.37 -72.49
N PRO A 148 -19.17 -39.14 -71.20
CA PRO A 148 -17.79 -38.94 -70.73
C PRO A 148 -16.90 -40.16 -70.99
N GLY A 149 -15.59 -39.93 -71.18
CA GLY A 149 -14.61 -40.97 -71.49
C GLY A 149 -14.48 -42.09 -70.44
N ALA A 150 -14.90 -41.82 -69.20
CA ALA A 150 -15.02 -42.82 -68.13
C ALA A 150 -16.02 -43.96 -68.39
N PHE A 151 -16.93 -43.81 -69.37
CA PHE A 151 -17.99 -44.77 -69.69
C PHE A 151 -17.81 -45.39 -71.08
N GLN A 152 -18.14 -46.68 -71.23
CA GLN A 152 -18.12 -47.37 -72.51
C GLN A 152 -19.38 -48.21 -72.74
N LEU A 153 -20.01 -48.02 -73.91
CA LEU A 153 -21.16 -48.82 -74.34
C LEU A 153 -20.74 -50.24 -74.75
N THR A 154 -21.35 -51.25 -74.11
CA THR A 154 -21.02 -52.67 -74.24
C THR A 154 -22.19 -53.47 -74.85
N ALA A 155 -21.88 -54.31 -75.84
CA ALA A 155 -22.84 -55.18 -76.55
C ALA A 155 -24.15 -54.49 -77.01
N PRO A 156 -24.09 -53.39 -77.80
CA PRO A 156 -25.27 -52.70 -78.30
C PRO A 156 -26.10 -53.59 -79.25
N GLU A 157 -27.42 -53.61 -79.08
CA GLU A 157 -28.39 -54.30 -79.92
C GLU A 157 -29.52 -53.33 -80.31
N PHE A 158 -29.70 -53.10 -81.62
CA PHE A 158 -30.88 -52.39 -82.13
C PHE A 158 -32.12 -53.29 -82.01
N LYS A 159 -33.25 -52.73 -81.57
CA LYS A 159 -34.51 -53.45 -81.38
C LYS A 159 -35.75 -52.71 -81.90
N VAL A 160 -36.75 -53.51 -82.25
CA VAL A 160 -38.17 -53.14 -82.32
C VAL A 160 -38.95 -54.19 -81.53
N ALA A 161 -39.76 -53.76 -80.55
CA ALA A 161 -40.47 -54.66 -79.64
C ALA A 161 -41.88 -54.13 -79.28
N ASP A 162 -42.74 -55.00 -78.72
CA ASP A 162 -44.09 -54.64 -78.26
C ASP A 162 -44.18 -54.12 -76.83
N VAL A 163 -43.06 -54.09 -76.12
CA VAL A 163 -42.92 -53.52 -74.78
C VAL A 163 -41.61 -52.73 -74.75
N SER A 164 -41.65 -51.51 -74.20
CA SER A 164 -40.43 -50.72 -73.97
C SER A 164 -39.54 -51.36 -72.89
N PRO A 165 -38.24 -51.04 -72.83
CA PRO A 165 -37.38 -51.49 -71.74
C PRO A 165 -37.87 -51.08 -70.34
N ASP A 166 -38.66 -50.01 -70.24
CA ASP A 166 -39.27 -49.51 -68.99
C ASP A 166 -40.59 -50.23 -68.65
N GLY A 167 -40.98 -51.25 -69.43
CA GLY A 167 -42.16 -52.09 -69.18
C GLY A 167 -43.48 -51.55 -69.72
N LEU A 168 -43.48 -50.48 -70.52
CA LEU A 168 -44.69 -49.91 -71.12
C LEU A 168 -45.10 -50.72 -72.37
N GLU A 169 -46.35 -51.20 -72.42
CA GLU A 169 -46.88 -51.88 -73.62
C GLU A 169 -47.05 -50.88 -74.78
N GLY A 170 -46.52 -51.23 -75.96
CA GLY A 170 -46.57 -50.42 -77.17
C GLY A 170 -45.35 -50.64 -78.06
N LEU A 171 -45.46 -50.30 -79.35
CA LEU A 171 -44.40 -50.48 -80.34
C LEU A 171 -43.20 -49.55 -80.06
N TRP A 172 -42.20 -50.08 -79.37
CA TRP A 172 -40.96 -49.38 -79.04
C TRP A 172 -39.86 -49.67 -80.07
N THR A 173 -38.98 -48.69 -80.29
CA THR A 173 -37.72 -48.89 -81.03
C THR A 173 -36.57 -48.07 -80.45
N GLY A 174 -35.38 -48.64 -80.50
CA GLY A 174 -34.15 -48.05 -80.00
C GLY A 174 -32.98 -49.02 -80.05
N ILE A 175 -31.95 -48.74 -79.28
CA ILE A 175 -30.77 -49.58 -79.07
C ILE A 175 -30.67 -49.86 -77.58
N LYS A 176 -30.63 -51.14 -77.19
CA LYS A 176 -30.28 -51.55 -75.83
C LYS A 176 -28.78 -51.78 -75.76
N SER A 177 -28.12 -51.39 -74.67
CA SER A 177 -26.68 -51.60 -74.47
C SER A 177 -26.36 -51.71 -72.97
N GLY A 178 -25.32 -52.44 -72.60
CA GLY A 178 -24.67 -52.20 -71.32
C GLY A 178 -23.87 -50.88 -71.36
N VAL A 179 -23.55 -50.33 -70.20
CA VAL A 179 -22.52 -49.29 -70.04
C VAL A 179 -21.58 -49.73 -68.92
N SER A 180 -20.33 -50.01 -69.26
CA SER A 180 -19.28 -50.27 -68.28
C SER A 180 -18.58 -48.96 -67.94
N ALA A 181 -18.43 -48.63 -66.67
CA ALA A 181 -17.77 -47.41 -66.19
C ALA A 181 -16.66 -47.74 -65.20
N ASN A 182 -15.51 -47.08 -65.29
CA ASN A 182 -14.50 -47.10 -64.22
C ASN A 182 -14.43 -45.70 -63.59
N LEU A 183 -15.03 -45.56 -62.41
CA LEU A 183 -15.06 -44.30 -61.68
C LEU A 183 -13.95 -44.30 -60.63
N MET A 184 -12.76 -43.86 -61.05
CA MET A 184 -11.54 -43.75 -60.23
C MET A 184 -11.19 -45.07 -59.50
N GLY A 185 -11.18 -46.18 -60.24
CA GLY A 185 -10.81 -47.51 -59.73
C GLY A 185 -11.97 -48.36 -59.21
N GLN A 186 -13.21 -47.87 -59.26
CA GLN A 186 -14.42 -48.65 -59.01
C GLN A 186 -15.14 -48.95 -60.33
N ASP A 187 -15.28 -50.24 -60.66
CA ASP A 187 -16.02 -50.70 -61.84
C ASP A 187 -17.54 -50.76 -61.54
N LEU A 188 -18.34 -50.16 -62.41
CA LEU A 188 -19.81 -50.16 -62.37
C LEU A 188 -20.39 -50.55 -63.74
N GLU A 189 -21.50 -51.29 -63.72
CA GLU A 189 -22.23 -51.69 -64.93
C GLU A 189 -23.66 -51.16 -64.88
N PHE A 190 -24.10 -50.51 -65.96
CA PHE A 190 -25.45 -49.94 -66.11
C PHE A 190 -26.19 -50.64 -67.26
N SER A 191 -27.50 -50.88 -67.11
CA SER A 191 -28.36 -51.26 -68.23
C SER A 191 -28.88 -49.98 -68.89
N SER A 192 -28.53 -49.76 -70.16
CA SER A 192 -28.93 -48.57 -70.93
C SER A 192 -29.87 -48.86 -72.10
N ASN A 193 -30.72 -47.88 -72.38
CA ASN A 193 -31.63 -47.83 -73.49
C ASN A 193 -31.46 -46.48 -74.19
N ILE A 194 -31.18 -46.50 -75.49
CA ILE A 194 -31.02 -45.32 -76.35
C ILE A 194 -32.18 -45.34 -77.35
N GLY A 195 -33.04 -44.33 -77.37
CA GLY A 195 -34.20 -44.35 -78.27
C GLY A 195 -35.12 -43.17 -78.07
N PHE A 196 -36.33 -43.30 -78.63
CA PHE A 196 -37.35 -42.26 -78.53
C PHE A 196 -38.35 -42.55 -77.42
N SER A 197 -38.66 -41.53 -76.61
CA SER A 197 -39.80 -41.50 -75.69
C SER A 197 -40.49 -40.14 -75.83
N ASP A 198 -41.82 -40.14 -75.97
CA ASP A 198 -42.64 -38.93 -76.23
C ASP A 198 -42.03 -37.96 -77.28
N THR A 199 -41.50 -38.53 -78.37
CA THR A 199 -40.76 -37.88 -79.48
C THR A 199 -39.37 -37.32 -79.18
N ALA A 200 -38.95 -37.23 -77.91
CA ALA A 200 -37.57 -36.88 -77.55
C ALA A 200 -36.63 -38.07 -77.76
N LEU A 201 -35.42 -37.82 -78.28
CA LEU A 201 -34.34 -38.82 -78.41
C LEU A 201 -33.41 -38.70 -77.19
N SER A 202 -33.20 -39.80 -76.47
CA SER A 202 -32.25 -39.82 -75.36
C SER A 202 -31.62 -41.18 -75.07
N MET A 203 -30.58 -41.18 -74.24
CA MET A 203 -30.12 -42.35 -73.51
C MET A 203 -30.59 -42.25 -72.07
N LYS A 204 -31.12 -43.35 -71.53
CA LYS A 204 -31.27 -43.55 -70.08
C LYS A 204 -30.55 -44.83 -69.69
N ALA A 205 -29.75 -44.79 -68.63
CA ALA A 205 -29.07 -45.97 -68.07
C ALA A 205 -29.21 -46.00 -66.56
N VAL A 206 -29.42 -47.19 -65.99
CA VAL A 206 -29.56 -47.39 -64.54
C VAL A 206 -28.68 -48.52 -64.05
N SER A 207 -28.20 -48.43 -62.80
CA SER A 207 -27.51 -49.52 -62.12
C SER A 207 -28.12 -49.80 -60.73
N ASP A 208 -28.47 -51.06 -60.52
CA ASP A 208 -28.82 -51.61 -59.20
C ASP A 208 -27.57 -51.81 -58.32
N THR A 209 -26.37 -51.56 -58.84
CA THR A 209 -25.09 -51.73 -58.11
C THR A 209 -24.79 -50.47 -57.29
N PRO A 210 -24.67 -50.56 -55.94
CA PRO A 210 -24.28 -49.41 -55.13
C PRO A 210 -22.85 -48.94 -55.44
N PHE A 211 -22.58 -47.65 -55.22
CA PHE A 211 -21.27 -47.02 -55.36
C PHE A 211 -20.78 -46.65 -53.94
N PRO A 212 -20.00 -47.53 -53.27
CA PRO A 212 -19.86 -47.53 -51.80
C PRO A 212 -18.82 -46.55 -51.23
N ALA A 213 -18.02 -45.91 -52.06
CA ALA A 213 -17.07 -44.85 -51.68
C ALA A 213 -16.82 -43.94 -52.89
N PRO A 214 -17.81 -43.13 -53.31
CA PRO A 214 -17.80 -42.45 -54.60
C PRO A 214 -16.59 -41.51 -54.70
N PHE A 215 -15.79 -41.68 -55.74
CA PHE A 215 -14.53 -40.93 -55.99
C PHE A 215 -13.50 -40.95 -54.84
N GLY A 216 -13.64 -41.86 -53.87
CA GLY A 216 -12.78 -41.96 -52.68
C GLY A 216 -13.39 -41.42 -51.38
N VAL A 217 -14.66 -40.97 -51.39
CA VAL A 217 -15.35 -40.48 -50.19
C VAL A 217 -15.80 -41.66 -49.31
N GLU A 218 -14.89 -42.17 -48.46
CA GLU A 218 -15.06 -43.41 -47.67
C GLU A 218 -16.29 -43.47 -46.74
N TRP A 219 -16.86 -42.31 -46.37
CA TRP A 219 -17.99 -42.20 -45.43
C TRP A 219 -19.35 -42.11 -46.13
N LEU A 220 -19.37 -42.03 -47.46
CA LEU A 220 -20.58 -41.90 -48.27
C LEU A 220 -20.74 -43.13 -49.16
N ALA A 221 -21.96 -43.64 -49.27
CA ALA A 221 -22.33 -44.63 -50.28
C ALA A 221 -23.55 -44.13 -51.06
N LEU A 222 -23.62 -44.44 -52.35
CA LEU A 222 -24.72 -44.07 -53.25
C LEU A 222 -25.41 -45.31 -53.82
N LYS A 223 -26.68 -45.16 -54.18
CA LYS A 223 -27.54 -46.16 -54.81
C LYS A 223 -28.41 -45.51 -55.90
N ASP A 224 -29.24 -46.33 -56.55
CA ASP A 224 -30.24 -45.90 -57.52
C ASP A 224 -29.61 -45.03 -58.63
N LEU A 225 -28.44 -45.46 -59.11
CA LEU A 225 -27.56 -44.69 -59.99
C LEU A 225 -28.18 -44.58 -61.38
N ALA A 226 -28.33 -43.35 -61.88
CA ALA A 226 -28.94 -43.06 -63.18
C ALA A 226 -28.08 -42.12 -64.04
N LEU A 227 -27.87 -42.49 -65.30
CA LEU A 227 -27.25 -41.67 -66.34
C LEU A 227 -28.32 -41.28 -67.36
N GLU A 228 -28.38 -40.01 -67.72
CA GLU A 228 -29.34 -39.46 -68.67
C GLU A 228 -28.60 -38.60 -69.71
N ILE A 229 -28.90 -38.80 -70.99
CA ILE A 229 -28.39 -37.95 -72.08
C ILE A 229 -29.56 -37.61 -73.02
N ASP A 230 -30.18 -36.46 -72.82
CA ASP A 230 -31.22 -35.93 -73.71
C ASP A 230 -30.58 -35.17 -74.89
N PHE A 231 -31.01 -35.46 -76.13
CA PHE A 231 -30.40 -34.91 -77.35
C PHE A 231 -31.07 -33.62 -77.83
N ASP A 232 -30.34 -32.50 -77.85
CA ASP A 232 -30.79 -31.26 -78.50
C ASP A 232 -30.55 -31.34 -80.02
N GLU A 233 -31.62 -31.39 -80.80
CA GLU A 233 -31.59 -31.47 -82.27
C GLU A 233 -30.95 -30.23 -82.94
N LYS A 234 -31.06 -29.04 -82.33
CA LYS A 234 -30.53 -27.77 -82.86
C LYS A 234 -29.02 -27.69 -82.67
N LEU A 235 -28.55 -28.08 -81.48
CA LEU A 235 -27.12 -28.10 -81.13
C LEU A 235 -26.40 -29.33 -81.69
N LYS A 236 -27.14 -30.43 -81.92
CA LYS A 236 -26.64 -31.77 -82.27
C LYS A 236 -25.73 -32.38 -81.21
N THR A 237 -26.01 -32.04 -79.96
CA THR A 237 -25.30 -32.49 -78.76
C THR A 237 -26.34 -32.89 -77.71
N GLY A 238 -26.02 -33.88 -76.87
CA GLY A 238 -26.82 -34.15 -75.68
C GLY A 238 -26.27 -33.47 -74.42
N SER A 239 -27.14 -33.18 -73.46
CA SER A 239 -26.76 -32.82 -72.08
C SER A 239 -26.64 -34.09 -71.24
N PHE A 240 -25.45 -34.36 -70.69
CA PHE A 240 -25.22 -35.49 -69.79
C PHE A 240 -25.55 -35.11 -68.34
N GLU A 241 -26.37 -35.92 -67.68
CA GLU A 241 -26.67 -35.80 -66.26
C GLU A 241 -26.42 -37.14 -65.56
N PHE A 242 -25.70 -37.12 -64.44
CA PHE A 242 -25.49 -38.28 -63.57
C PHE A 242 -26.16 -38.00 -62.23
N LYS A 243 -27.13 -38.85 -61.87
CA LYS A 243 -27.98 -38.73 -60.68
C LYS A 243 -27.82 -39.98 -59.81
N ALA A 244 -28.00 -39.80 -58.51
CA ALA A 244 -28.01 -40.88 -57.53
C ALA A 244 -28.88 -40.51 -56.31
N VAL A 245 -29.00 -41.44 -55.38
CA VAL A 245 -29.59 -41.24 -54.05
C VAL A 245 -28.59 -41.77 -53.02
N THR A 246 -28.49 -41.17 -51.82
CA THR A 246 -27.61 -41.71 -50.78
C THR A 246 -28.06 -43.12 -50.37
N ALA A 247 -27.15 -44.05 -50.17
CA ALA A 247 -27.46 -45.43 -49.77
C ALA A 247 -28.08 -45.45 -48.36
N ASP A 248 -27.35 -44.89 -47.39
CA ASP A 248 -27.80 -44.62 -46.03
C ASP A 248 -28.47 -43.22 -45.93
N PRO A 249 -29.43 -43.04 -45.00
CA PRO A 249 -30.12 -41.76 -44.87
C PRO A 249 -29.26 -40.72 -44.14
N PHE A 250 -29.37 -39.46 -44.56
CA PHE A 250 -28.96 -38.32 -43.75
C PHE A 250 -30.16 -37.95 -42.86
N GLY A 251 -30.04 -38.22 -41.56
CA GLY A 251 -31.11 -38.03 -40.58
C GLY A 251 -32.32 -38.94 -40.79
N LYS A 252 -33.26 -38.50 -41.65
CA LYS A 252 -34.53 -39.19 -41.95
C LYS A 252 -34.85 -39.31 -43.44
N THR A 253 -34.06 -38.68 -44.31
CA THR A 253 -34.23 -38.72 -45.78
C THR A 253 -33.02 -39.41 -46.41
N ASN A 254 -33.17 -39.90 -47.62
CA ASN A 254 -32.05 -40.22 -48.50
C ASN A 254 -32.01 -39.10 -49.55
N PRO A 255 -31.17 -38.06 -49.40
CA PRO A 255 -31.14 -36.93 -50.32
C PRO A 255 -30.83 -37.35 -51.75
N LYS A 256 -31.35 -36.57 -52.70
CA LYS A 256 -30.97 -36.69 -54.11
C LYS A 256 -29.58 -36.09 -54.32
N VAL A 257 -28.84 -36.75 -55.20
CA VAL A 257 -27.45 -36.43 -55.53
C VAL A 257 -27.35 -36.19 -57.02
N SER A 258 -26.77 -35.06 -57.41
CA SER A 258 -26.20 -34.84 -58.74
C SER A 258 -24.68 -35.05 -58.70
N ILE A 259 -24.10 -35.50 -59.81
CA ILE A 259 -22.68 -35.82 -59.91
C ILE A 259 -22.09 -35.14 -61.13
N GLU A 260 -21.15 -34.22 -60.90
CA GLU A 260 -20.34 -33.60 -61.95
C GLU A 260 -19.00 -34.33 -62.08
N LEU A 261 -18.49 -34.48 -63.31
CA LEU A 261 -17.29 -35.27 -63.61
C LEU A 261 -16.24 -34.40 -64.30
N THR A 262 -15.04 -34.35 -63.72
CA THR A 262 -13.90 -33.59 -64.27
C THR A 262 -12.90 -34.52 -64.95
N GLU A 263 -12.83 -34.46 -66.28
CA GLU A 263 -11.88 -35.23 -67.08
C GLU A 263 -10.68 -34.39 -67.52
N ALA A 264 -9.46 -34.95 -67.43
CA ALA A 264 -8.26 -34.36 -67.99
C ALA A 264 -7.60 -35.34 -68.98
N LYS A 265 -7.31 -34.88 -70.20
CA LYS A 265 -6.71 -35.69 -71.29
C LYS A 265 -7.53 -36.94 -71.70
N GLY A 266 -8.79 -37.05 -71.27
CA GLY A 266 -9.66 -38.21 -71.51
C GLY A 266 -9.66 -39.27 -70.39
N GLU A 267 -9.05 -38.96 -69.24
CA GLU A 267 -9.14 -39.76 -68.02
C GLU A 267 -9.90 -38.97 -66.94
N LEU A 268 -10.75 -39.64 -66.16
CA LEU A 268 -11.48 -39.03 -65.05
C LEU A 268 -10.52 -38.68 -63.90
N THR A 269 -10.47 -37.40 -63.52
CA THR A 269 -9.56 -36.90 -62.48
C THR A 269 -10.23 -36.57 -61.16
N ALA A 270 -11.52 -36.19 -61.18
CA ALA A 270 -12.33 -35.95 -59.99
C ALA A 270 -13.81 -36.10 -60.30
N GLY A 271 -14.62 -36.39 -59.29
CA GLY A 271 -16.08 -36.25 -59.31
C GLY A 271 -16.53 -35.38 -58.14
N LEU A 272 -17.43 -34.43 -58.41
CA LEU A 272 -18.04 -33.56 -57.41
C LEU A 272 -19.48 -34.04 -57.18
N ILE A 273 -19.85 -34.22 -55.91
CA ILE A 273 -21.14 -34.81 -55.51
C ILE A 273 -21.97 -33.70 -54.87
N ARG A 274 -23.04 -33.24 -55.53
CA ARG A 274 -23.86 -32.12 -55.06
C ARG A 274 -25.23 -32.58 -54.56
N ILE A 275 -25.68 -31.99 -53.45
CA ILE A 275 -26.99 -32.18 -52.84
C ILE A 275 -27.63 -30.79 -52.69
N ASP A 276 -28.74 -30.58 -53.40
CA ASP A 276 -29.55 -29.35 -53.39
C ASP A 276 -30.81 -29.53 -52.49
N GLU A 277 -30.58 -29.94 -51.25
CA GLU A 277 -31.59 -30.13 -50.20
C GLU A 277 -31.03 -29.61 -48.86
N GLU A 278 -31.89 -29.10 -47.95
CA GLU A 278 -31.43 -28.63 -46.63
C GLU A 278 -31.05 -29.83 -45.73
N ILE A 279 -29.80 -29.87 -45.26
CA ILE A 279 -29.25 -30.96 -44.44
C ILE A 279 -28.60 -30.39 -43.17
N ALA A 280 -29.08 -30.81 -41.99
CA ALA A 280 -28.46 -30.47 -40.72
C ALA A 280 -27.05 -31.09 -40.60
N PHE A 281 -26.09 -30.37 -40.03
CA PHE A 281 -24.71 -30.90 -39.87
C PHE A 281 -24.72 -32.20 -39.03
N THR A 282 -25.57 -32.29 -38.00
CA THR A 282 -25.72 -33.51 -37.18
C THR A 282 -26.19 -34.74 -37.97
N ASP A 283 -26.84 -34.55 -39.13
CA ASP A 283 -27.33 -35.63 -39.98
C ASP A 283 -26.27 -36.14 -40.99
N VAL A 284 -25.13 -35.45 -41.10
CA VAL A 284 -23.96 -35.87 -41.89
C VAL A 284 -22.95 -36.61 -41.00
N PRO A 285 -22.60 -37.89 -41.25
CA PRO A 285 -21.83 -38.72 -40.32
C PRO A 285 -20.48 -38.14 -39.84
N ILE A 286 -19.74 -37.44 -40.72
CA ILE A 286 -18.43 -36.88 -40.37
C ILE A 286 -18.51 -35.54 -39.60
N LEU A 287 -19.67 -34.88 -39.58
CA LEU A 287 -19.82 -33.53 -39.02
C LEU A 287 -20.33 -33.53 -37.58
N GLN A 288 -20.77 -34.68 -37.06
CA GLN A 288 -21.18 -34.84 -35.66
C GLN A 288 -20.06 -34.53 -34.64
N ALA A 289 -18.80 -34.47 -35.09
CA ALA A 289 -17.64 -34.08 -34.30
C ALA A 289 -17.31 -32.57 -34.35
N VAL A 290 -17.98 -31.79 -35.21
CA VAL A 290 -17.78 -30.33 -35.30
C VAL A 290 -18.40 -29.66 -34.06
N PRO A 291 -17.67 -28.78 -33.34
CA PRO A 291 -18.23 -28.02 -32.23
C PRO A 291 -19.45 -27.19 -32.70
N HIS A 292 -20.54 -27.27 -31.94
CA HIS A 292 -21.80 -26.58 -32.24
C HIS A 292 -22.51 -27.00 -33.54
N ALA A 293 -22.27 -28.22 -34.04
CA ALA A 293 -22.97 -28.79 -35.20
C ALA A 293 -24.51 -28.75 -35.08
N GLU A 294 -25.09 -28.66 -33.88
CA GLU A 294 -26.52 -28.48 -33.67
C GLU A 294 -27.08 -27.13 -34.16
N GLN A 295 -26.21 -26.17 -34.52
CA GLN A 295 -26.60 -24.81 -34.91
C GLN A 295 -26.47 -24.55 -36.43
N PHE A 296 -26.04 -25.54 -37.21
CA PHE A 296 -25.77 -25.39 -38.64
C PHE A 296 -26.53 -26.41 -39.50
N SER A 297 -27.15 -25.91 -40.58
CA SER A 297 -27.61 -26.71 -41.72
C SER A 297 -26.96 -26.20 -43.00
N PHE A 298 -26.61 -27.10 -43.91
CA PHE A 298 -26.33 -26.75 -45.29
C PHE A 298 -27.63 -26.50 -46.04
N GLU A 299 -27.71 -25.45 -46.84
CA GLU A 299 -28.84 -25.19 -47.76
C GLU A 299 -28.67 -25.95 -49.08
N PHE A 300 -27.40 -26.13 -49.48
CA PHE A 300 -26.90 -27.07 -50.46
C PHE A 300 -25.51 -27.49 -49.99
N LEU A 301 -25.03 -28.68 -50.37
CA LEU A 301 -23.64 -29.08 -50.12
C LEU A 301 -23.01 -29.83 -51.29
N GLU A 302 -21.71 -29.66 -51.43
CA GLU A 302 -20.84 -30.25 -52.44
C GLU A 302 -19.73 -31.06 -51.75
N ILE A 303 -19.62 -32.34 -52.10
CA ILE A 303 -18.71 -33.29 -51.46
C ILE A 303 -17.62 -33.71 -52.46
N SER A 304 -16.38 -33.74 -51.98
CA SER A 304 -15.18 -34.16 -52.69
C SER A 304 -14.29 -35.02 -51.79
N THR A 305 -13.15 -35.49 -52.31
CA THR A 305 -12.08 -36.10 -51.51
C THR A 305 -11.50 -35.18 -50.44
N ASP A 306 -11.53 -33.87 -50.71
CA ASP A 306 -10.83 -32.84 -49.95
C ASP A 306 -11.67 -32.29 -48.79
N GLY A 307 -12.99 -32.45 -48.87
CA GLY A 307 -13.95 -31.97 -47.89
C GLY A 307 -15.37 -31.79 -48.44
N ILE A 308 -16.18 -31.08 -47.66
CA ILE A 308 -17.52 -30.59 -48.02
C ILE A 308 -17.47 -29.06 -48.13
N ALA A 309 -18.17 -28.47 -49.09
CA ALA A 309 -18.51 -27.05 -49.12
C ALA A 309 -20.02 -26.85 -49.27
N GLY A 310 -20.52 -25.63 -49.06
CA GLY A 310 -21.91 -25.29 -49.30
C GLY A 310 -22.30 -23.91 -48.79
N GLY A 311 -23.58 -23.57 -48.87
CA GLY A 311 -24.16 -22.43 -48.14
C GLY A 311 -24.68 -22.87 -46.78
N THR A 312 -24.50 -22.06 -45.74
CA THR A 312 -25.11 -22.25 -44.42
C THR A 312 -25.61 -20.92 -43.85
N LYS A 313 -26.23 -20.95 -42.66
CA LYS A 313 -26.74 -19.76 -41.97
C LYS A 313 -26.10 -19.59 -40.59
N LEU A 314 -25.22 -18.61 -40.45
CA LEU A 314 -24.69 -18.18 -39.15
C LEU A 314 -25.64 -17.15 -38.53
N HIS A 315 -26.17 -17.46 -37.34
CA HIS A 315 -27.14 -16.63 -36.61
C HIS A 315 -28.33 -16.12 -37.46
N GLY A 316 -28.75 -16.93 -38.44
CA GLY A 316 -29.88 -16.64 -39.33
C GLY A 316 -29.54 -15.84 -40.60
N VAL A 317 -28.27 -15.61 -40.92
CA VAL A 317 -27.84 -14.95 -42.16
C VAL A 317 -26.93 -15.87 -42.97
N GLU A 318 -27.12 -15.88 -44.28
CA GLU A 318 -26.36 -16.69 -45.25
C GLU A 318 -24.86 -16.37 -45.21
N VAL A 319 -24.05 -17.44 -45.29
CA VAL A 319 -22.57 -17.44 -45.35
C VAL A 319 -22.09 -18.67 -46.13
N GLU A 320 -20.89 -18.59 -46.72
CA GLU A 320 -20.22 -19.77 -47.30
C GLU A 320 -19.72 -20.69 -46.16
N ALA A 321 -19.74 -22.01 -46.39
CA ALA A 321 -19.25 -23.03 -45.46
C ALA A 321 -18.28 -24.00 -46.14
N ALA A 322 -17.24 -24.41 -45.42
CA ALA A 322 -16.31 -25.45 -45.82
C ALA A 322 -15.93 -26.34 -44.62
N VAL A 323 -15.87 -27.66 -44.82
CA VAL A 323 -15.36 -28.62 -43.84
C VAL A 323 -14.30 -29.50 -44.50
N PHE A 324 -13.09 -29.48 -43.98
CA PHE A 324 -11.91 -30.13 -44.57
C PHE A 324 -11.03 -30.74 -43.49
N ARG A 325 -10.04 -31.58 -43.86
CA ARG A 325 -9.13 -32.20 -42.89
C ARG A 325 -7.88 -31.36 -42.62
N ASN A 326 -7.52 -31.24 -41.34
CA ASN A 326 -6.17 -30.89 -40.89
C ASN A 326 -5.59 -32.10 -40.14
N GLY A 327 -4.60 -32.78 -40.76
CA GLY A 327 -3.99 -33.98 -40.19
C GLY A 327 -4.96 -35.16 -40.04
N GLN A 328 -5.50 -35.36 -38.83
CA GLN A 328 -6.53 -36.36 -38.52
C GLN A 328 -7.88 -35.75 -38.11
N ASN A 329 -7.91 -34.45 -37.83
CA ASN A 329 -9.08 -33.74 -37.32
C ASN A 329 -9.81 -33.01 -38.45
N TRP A 330 -11.11 -32.80 -38.26
CA TRP A 330 -11.92 -31.96 -39.14
C TRP A 330 -11.84 -30.50 -38.69
N VAL A 331 -11.64 -29.62 -39.66
CA VAL A 331 -11.76 -28.18 -39.53
C VAL A 331 -13.05 -27.76 -40.21
N PHE A 332 -13.86 -26.96 -39.53
CA PHE A 332 -15.00 -26.28 -40.11
C PHE A 332 -14.67 -24.80 -40.25
N ALA A 333 -15.04 -24.19 -41.36
CA ALA A 333 -14.95 -22.76 -41.59
C ALA A 333 -16.28 -22.23 -42.14
N VAL A 334 -16.70 -21.06 -41.68
CA VAL A 334 -17.69 -20.23 -42.37
C VAL A 334 -17.05 -18.92 -42.78
N ALA A 335 -17.39 -18.43 -43.97
CA ALA A 335 -16.88 -17.17 -44.49
C ALA A 335 -18.01 -16.28 -45.01
N ASP A 336 -17.85 -14.97 -44.82
CA ASP A 336 -18.65 -13.95 -45.48
C ASP A 336 -17.75 -12.99 -46.26
N HIS A 337 -18.18 -12.70 -47.48
CA HIS A 337 -17.50 -11.85 -48.45
C HIS A 337 -18.38 -10.62 -48.68
N GLY A 338 -18.60 -9.87 -47.59
CA GLY A 338 -19.69 -8.89 -47.44
C GLY A 338 -19.61 -7.66 -48.35
N GLY A 339 -18.53 -7.51 -49.11
CA GLY A 339 -18.38 -6.45 -50.10
C GLY A 339 -18.39 -5.05 -49.48
N ASP A 340 -18.88 -4.06 -50.25
CA ASP A 340 -18.82 -2.64 -49.86
C ASP A 340 -19.71 -2.28 -48.65
N ASP A 341 -20.73 -3.09 -48.32
CA ASP A 341 -21.57 -2.90 -47.12
C ASP A 341 -20.88 -3.41 -45.84
N GLY A 342 -19.94 -4.37 -45.97
CA GLY A 342 -19.12 -4.90 -44.89
C GLY A 342 -19.81 -5.91 -43.95
N TYR A 343 -19.05 -6.93 -43.57
CA TYR A 343 -19.35 -7.77 -42.43
C TYR A 343 -18.97 -7.04 -41.13
N LYS A 344 -19.65 -7.34 -40.02
CA LYS A 344 -19.47 -6.68 -38.72
C LYS A 344 -19.35 -7.70 -37.60
N PHE A 345 -18.52 -7.43 -36.58
CA PHE A 345 -18.42 -8.30 -35.41
C PHE A 345 -19.77 -8.53 -34.71
N SER A 346 -20.70 -7.58 -34.77
CA SER A 346 -22.07 -7.74 -34.24
C SER A 346 -22.99 -8.70 -35.03
N ARG A 347 -22.51 -9.25 -36.16
CA ARG A 347 -23.11 -10.38 -36.90
C ARG A 347 -22.42 -11.72 -36.58
N ILE A 348 -21.12 -11.72 -36.28
CA ILE A 348 -20.39 -12.86 -35.68
C ILE A 348 -20.94 -13.15 -34.28
N MET A 349 -21.08 -12.10 -33.48
CA MET A 349 -21.41 -12.16 -32.05
C MET A 349 -22.58 -11.20 -31.81
N PRO A 350 -23.84 -11.66 -31.96
CA PRO A 350 -25.03 -10.85 -31.72
C PRO A 350 -25.08 -10.10 -30.38
N PRO A 351 -24.48 -10.57 -29.26
CA PRO A 351 -24.39 -9.81 -28.01
C PRO A 351 -23.57 -8.50 -28.09
N LEU A 352 -22.72 -8.31 -29.11
CA LEU A 352 -21.92 -7.08 -29.26
C LEU A 352 -22.73 -5.87 -29.73
N LYS A 353 -24.03 -6.01 -30.05
CA LYS A 353 -24.85 -4.89 -30.56
C LYS A 353 -24.93 -3.75 -29.55
N GLY A 354 -24.23 -2.66 -29.85
CA GLY A 354 -24.11 -1.47 -28.99
C GLY A 354 -22.74 -1.30 -28.31
N SER A 355 -21.79 -2.24 -28.48
CA SER A 355 -20.38 -1.99 -28.18
C SER A 355 -19.68 -1.34 -29.38
N PRO A 356 -18.57 -0.59 -29.20
CA PRO A 356 -17.87 0.05 -30.32
C PRO A 356 -17.31 -0.95 -31.35
N LEU A 357 -16.96 -2.17 -30.91
CA LEU A 357 -16.53 -3.26 -31.80
C LEU A 357 -17.62 -3.67 -32.81
N ALA A 358 -18.90 -3.35 -32.54
CA ALA A 358 -19.99 -3.60 -33.48
C ALA A 358 -19.86 -2.84 -34.82
N ASP A 359 -19.12 -1.73 -34.85
CA ASP A 359 -19.02 -0.83 -36.01
C ASP A 359 -17.73 -0.98 -36.82
N PHE A 360 -16.80 -1.85 -36.38
CA PHE A 360 -15.62 -2.28 -37.15
C PHE A 360 -16.07 -2.98 -38.45
N HIS A 361 -15.59 -2.47 -39.59
CA HIS A 361 -15.91 -2.98 -40.91
C HIS A 361 -14.93 -4.09 -41.34
N LEU A 362 -15.43 -5.30 -41.51
CA LEU A 362 -14.70 -6.46 -42.04
C LEU A 362 -15.15 -6.70 -43.48
N LYS A 363 -14.28 -6.45 -44.44
CA LYS A 363 -14.58 -6.57 -45.88
C LYS A 363 -14.83 -8.01 -46.30
N ASP A 364 -13.95 -8.88 -45.81
CA ASP A 364 -13.96 -10.33 -45.93
C ASP A 364 -13.66 -10.90 -44.53
N ALA A 365 -14.37 -11.94 -44.10
CA ALA A 365 -14.12 -12.56 -42.80
C ALA A 365 -14.46 -14.06 -42.81
N ALA A 366 -13.69 -14.84 -42.06
CA ALA A 366 -13.99 -16.23 -41.74
C ALA A 366 -13.88 -16.51 -40.25
N LEU A 367 -14.71 -17.45 -39.79
CA LEU A 367 -14.61 -18.10 -38.49
C LEU A 367 -14.14 -19.52 -38.74
N ILE A 368 -12.99 -19.89 -38.18
CA ILE A 368 -12.35 -21.18 -38.39
C ILE A 368 -12.34 -21.94 -37.06
N PHE A 369 -13.03 -23.07 -37.07
CA PHE A 369 -13.20 -24.00 -35.95
C PHE A 369 -12.23 -25.16 -36.15
N SER A 370 -11.09 -25.10 -35.47
CA SER A 370 -10.00 -26.06 -35.66
C SER A 370 -9.57 -26.64 -34.31
N PRO A 371 -9.65 -27.97 -34.09
CA PRO A 371 -9.16 -28.58 -32.85
C PRO A 371 -7.65 -28.38 -32.64
N ASP A 372 -6.87 -28.41 -33.73
CA ASP A 372 -5.42 -28.17 -33.76
C ASP A 372 -5.11 -26.86 -34.49
N PRO A 373 -3.99 -26.16 -34.19
CA PRO A 373 -3.54 -25.04 -35.00
C PRO A 373 -3.28 -25.41 -36.47
N ILE A 374 -3.49 -24.46 -37.38
CA ILE A 374 -3.18 -24.60 -38.81
C ILE A 374 -2.06 -23.62 -39.15
N LYS A 375 -0.92 -24.12 -39.65
CA LYS A 375 0.23 -23.30 -40.04
C LYS A 375 0.78 -23.73 -41.39
N GLY A 376 0.98 -22.78 -42.30
CA GLY A 376 1.49 -23.01 -43.65
C GLY A 376 1.20 -21.82 -44.56
N SER A 377 1.04 -22.09 -45.86
CA SER A 377 0.46 -21.18 -46.84
C SER A 377 -0.98 -21.56 -47.19
N VAL A 378 -1.74 -20.67 -47.83
CA VAL A 378 -3.06 -21.01 -48.38
C VAL A 378 -2.95 -22.20 -49.35
N SER A 379 -1.87 -22.32 -50.14
CA SER A 379 -1.64 -23.45 -51.05
C SER A 379 -1.41 -24.81 -50.36
N ASP A 380 -1.15 -24.85 -49.06
CA ASP A 380 -1.02 -26.11 -48.30
C ASP A 380 -2.38 -26.63 -47.79
N LEU A 381 -3.45 -25.85 -47.91
CA LEU A 381 -4.82 -26.25 -47.54
C LEU A 381 -5.46 -27.15 -48.63
N PRO A 382 -6.42 -28.03 -48.30
CA PRO A 382 -7.21 -28.78 -49.30
C PRO A 382 -7.92 -27.84 -50.28
N GLN A 383 -8.13 -28.25 -51.54
CA GLN A 383 -8.53 -27.34 -52.62
C GLN A 383 -9.82 -26.56 -52.30
N ILE A 384 -10.74 -27.22 -51.60
CA ILE A 384 -12.03 -26.67 -51.17
C ILE A 384 -11.89 -25.52 -50.16
N ALA A 385 -10.87 -25.57 -49.30
CA ALA A 385 -10.55 -24.50 -48.36
C ALA A 385 -9.78 -23.34 -49.03
N GLN A 386 -8.98 -23.62 -50.06
CA GLN A 386 -8.27 -22.59 -50.83
C GLN A 386 -9.26 -21.61 -51.52
N GLN A 387 -10.37 -22.13 -52.04
CA GLN A 387 -11.39 -21.32 -52.74
C GLN A 387 -12.09 -20.30 -51.81
N MET A 388 -12.31 -20.68 -50.56
CA MET A 388 -12.88 -19.81 -49.51
C MET A 388 -11.80 -18.87 -48.95
N LEU A 389 -10.79 -19.43 -48.27
CA LEU A 389 -9.86 -18.65 -47.46
C LEU A 389 -8.87 -17.84 -48.31
N GLY A 390 -8.58 -18.27 -49.54
CA GLY A 390 -7.72 -17.52 -50.46
C GLY A 390 -8.25 -16.16 -50.87
N LYS A 391 -9.57 -15.93 -50.78
CA LYS A 391 -10.19 -14.59 -50.95
C LYS A 391 -9.76 -13.63 -49.84
N ILE A 392 -9.75 -14.12 -48.60
CA ILE A 392 -9.49 -13.35 -47.37
C ILE A 392 -7.99 -13.08 -47.19
N TYR A 393 -7.19 -14.11 -47.38
CA TYR A 393 -5.73 -14.06 -47.29
C TYR A 393 -5.05 -13.38 -48.50
N GLY A 394 -5.79 -13.04 -49.56
CA GLY A 394 -5.30 -12.29 -50.72
C GLY A 394 -4.46 -13.09 -51.74
N GLY A 395 -4.21 -14.38 -51.51
CA GLY A 395 -3.59 -15.26 -52.52
C GLY A 395 -2.93 -16.54 -51.98
N ASN A 396 -2.66 -17.49 -52.87
CA ASN A 396 -2.20 -18.84 -52.53
C ASN A 396 -0.90 -18.89 -51.69
N THR A 397 0.01 -17.92 -51.84
CA THR A 397 1.28 -17.88 -51.10
C THR A 397 1.22 -17.10 -49.78
N ALA A 398 0.05 -16.56 -49.41
CA ALA A 398 -0.12 -15.91 -48.12
C ALA A 398 0.00 -16.94 -46.98
N LEU A 399 0.60 -16.52 -45.86
CA LEU A 399 0.77 -17.38 -44.69
C LEU A 399 -0.55 -17.49 -43.91
N VAL A 400 -0.85 -18.70 -43.46
CA VAL A 400 -2.02 -19.06 -42.66
C VAL A 400 -1.54 -19.43 -41.26
N ASN A 401 -2.13 -18.84 -40.21
CA ASN A 401 -1.72 -19.03 -38.82
C ASN A 401 -2.94 -19.12 -37.88
N VAL A 402 -3.80 -20.10 -38.14
CA VAL A 402 -5.03 -20.34 -37.35
C VAL A 402 -4.68 -20.99 -36.01
N ALA A 403 -5.27 -20.49 -34.92
CA ALA A 403 -5.13 -21.07 -33.59
C ALA A 403 -6.09 -22.26 -33.36
N GLY A 404 -5.80 -23.10 -32.37
CA GLY A 404 -6.75 -24.11 -31.90
C GLY A 404 -7.93 -23.44 -31.17
N GLY A 405 -9.15 -23.91 -31.41
CA GLY A 405 -10.39 -23.31 -30.90
C GLY A 405 -11.21 -22.66 -32.02
N ILE A 406 -11.75 -21.46 -31.75
CA ILE A 406 -12.42 -20.61 -32.74
C ILE A 406 -11.51 -19.43 -33.05
N THR A 407 -11.03 -19.35 -34.28
CA THR A 407 -10.23 -18.23 -34.80
C THR A 407 -11.09 -17.36 -35.71
N VAL A 408 -10.99 -16.04 -35.59
CA VAL A 408 -11.42 -15.10 -36.64
C VAL A 408 -10.22 -14.73 -37.50
N VAL A 409 -10.41 -14.78 -38.82
CA VAL A 409 -9.48 -14.25 -39.83
C VAL A 409 -10.28 -13.26 -40.68
N ALA A 410 -9.87 -12.00 -40.75
CA ALA A 410 -10.62 -11.01 -41.50
C ALA A 410 -9.75 -9.91 -42.11
N ASN A 411 -10.20 -9.37 -43.24
CA ASN A 411 -9.66 -8.16 -43.83
C ASN A 411 -10.42 -6.95 -43.23
N PHE A 412 -9.85 -6.35 -42.19
CA PHE A 412 -10.41 -5.19 -41.50
C PHE A 412 -10.11 -3.91 -42.29
N SER A 413 -11.13 -3.06 -42.47
CA SER A 413 -11.04 -1.82 -43.24
C SER A 413 -11.27 -0.59 -42.34
N PRO A 414 -10.21 0.06 -41.85
CA PRO A 414 -10.31 1.23 -40.98
C PRO A 414 -11.11 2.37 -41.62
N GLY A 415 -10.81 2.71 -42.88
CA GLY A 415 -11.49 3.81 -43.60
C GLY A 415 -12.98 3.59 -43.89
N ASN A 416 -13.50 2.37 -43.75
CA ASN A 416 -14.93 2.05 -43.90
C ASN A 416 -15.62 1.74 -42.54
N THR A 417 -14.90 1.88 -41.43
CA THR A 417 -15.42 1.69 -40.07
C THR A 417 -16.24 2.90 -39.62
N GLY A 418 -17.22 2.68 -38.74
CA GLY A 418 -18.16 3.72 -38.33
C GLY A 418 -17.64 4.67 -37.24
N GLY A 419 -17.94 5.97 -37.37
CA GLY A 419 -17.86 6.96 -36.30
C GLY A 419 -16.44 7.27 -35.79
N THR A 420 -16.35 7.62 -34.51
CA THR A 420 -15.11 8.06 -33.84
C THR A 420 -13.98 7.02 -33.86
N VAL A 421 -14.31 5.74 -34.08
CA VAL A 421 -13.31 4.66 -34.23
C VAL A 421 -12.44 4.88 -35.47
N ALA A 422 -13.04 5.26 -36.61
CA ALA A 422 -12.28 5.49 -37.84
C ALA A 422 -11.42 6.75 -37.74
N GLU A 423 -11.95 7.81 -37.13
CA GLU A 423 -11.20 9.05 -36.84
C GLU A 423 -9.99 8.76 -35.92
N ALA A 424 -10.18 7.94 -34.88
CA ALA A 424 -9.11 7.55 -33.97
C ALA A 424 -8.04 6.69 -34.65
N LEU A 425 -8.42 5.72 -35.49
CA LEU A 425 -7.47 4.87 -36.22
C LEU A 425 -6.66 5.66 -37.26
N ASP A 426 -7.29 6.53 -38.03
CA ASP A 426 -6.62 7.44 -38.97
C ASP A 426 -5.65 8.38 -38.24
N SER A 427 -6.06 8.89 -37.06
CA SER A 427 -5.22 9.77 -36.24
C SER A 427 -3.89 9.15 -35.81
N ILE A 428 -3.85 7.82 -35.62
CA ILE A 428 -2.62 7.07 -35.31
C ILE A 428 -1.99 6.39 -36.53
N GLY A 429 -2.41 6.75 -37.75
CA GLY A 429 -1.80 6.28 -39.00
C GLY A 429 -2.24 4.89 -39.46
N ILE A 430 -3.43 4.43 -39.05
CA ILE A 430 -4.02 3.14 -39.43
C ILE A 430 -5.25 3.41 -40.31
N ALA A 431 -5.04 3.51 -41.63
CA ALA A 431 -6.08 3.91 -42.58
C ALA A 431 -6.35 2.86 -43.69
N SER A 432 -5.37 2.01 -44.00
CA SER A 432 -5.47 1.01 -45.08
C SER A 432 -6.02 -0.33 -44.58
N ASP A 433 -6.72 -1.06 -45.46
CA ASP A 433 -7.14 -2.46 -45.25
C ASP A 433 -6.00 -3.32 -44.65
N LEU A 434 -6.27 -4.07 -43.57
CA LEU A 434 -5.31 -4.92 -42.88
C LEU A 434 -5.87 -6.30 -42.50
N LEU A 435 -5.04 -7.33 -42.64
CA LEU A 435 -5.38 -8.70 -42.23
C LEU A 435 -5.24 -8.83 -40.70
N ILE A 436 -6.37 -9.07 -40.03
CA ILE A 436 -6.45 -9.38 -38.61
C ILE A 436 -6.67 -10.88 -38.39
N GLU A 437 -5.94 -11.45 -37.44
CA GLU A 437 -6.10 -12.82 -36.95
C GLU A 437 -6.23 -12.80 -35.43
N GLY A 438 -7.12 -13.63 -34.86
CA GLY A 438 -7.30 -13.70 -33.41
C GLY A 438 -8.28 -14.77 -32.96
N THR A 439 -8.35 -15.02 -31.66
CA THR A 439 -9.26 -16.00 -31.05
C THR A 439 -10.56 -15.37 -30.58
N LEU A 440 -11.65 -16.15 -30.66
CA LEU A 440 -12.97 -15.81 -30.12
C LEU A 440 -13.39 -16.86 -29.08
N GLU A 441 -14.01 -16.43 -27.98
CA GLU A 441 -14.64 -17.37 -27.03
C GLU A 441 -16.13 -17.07 -26.81
N ASN A 442 -16.87 -18.11 -26.41
CA ASN A 442 -18.27 -18.05 -25.99
C ASN A 442 -19.25 -17.40 -26.98
N ILE A 443 -19.00 -17.54 -28.29
CA ILE A 443 -19.89 -16.96 -29.32
C ILE A 443 -21.18 -17.78 -29.57
N PHE A 444 -21.17 -19.07 -29.19
CA PHE A 444 -22.32 -20.00 -29.28
C PHE A 444 -22.82 -20.52 -27.92
N SER A 445 -22.01 -20.41 -26.87
CA SER A 445 -22.44 -20.70 -25.50
C SER A 445 -23.14 -19.47 -24.92
N GLY A 446 -24.04 -19.66 -23.94
CA GLY A 446 -24.62 -18.55 -23.17
C GLY A 446 -23.65 -17.92 -22.16
N GLY A 447 -22.35 -17.92 -22.47
CA GLY A 447 -21.27 -17.44 -21.62
C GLY A 447 -20.96 -15.95 -21.84
N VAL A 448 -19.79 -15.55 -21.36
CA VAL A 448 -19.24 -14.20 -21.53
C VAL A 448 -18.41 -14.17 -22.82
N PRO A 449 -18.86 -13.48 -23.90
CA PRO A 449 -18.15 -13.44 -25.17
C PRO A 449 -16.86 -12.62 -25.06
N SER A 450 -15.79 -13.11 -25.69
CA SER A 450 -14.49 -12.41 -25.75
C SER A 450 -13.87 -12.45 -27.15
N VAL A 451 -12.99 -11.48 -27.42
CA VAL A 451 -12.18 -11.35 -28.64
C VAL A 451 -10.75 -11.03 -28.23
N ALA A 452 -9.76 -11.74 -28.79
CA ALA A 452 -8.35 -11.42 -28.62
C ALA A 452 -7.62 -11.52 -29.97
N ILE A 453 -7.28 -10.35 -30.54
CA ILE A 453 -6.61 -10.19 -31.83
C ILE A 453 -5.28 -9.50 -31.59
N LEU A 454 -4.22 -10.00 -32.24
CA LEU A 454 -2.90 -9.37 -32.29
C LEU A 454 -2.23 -9.70 -33.64
N THR A 455 -2.04 -8.68 -34.47
CA THR A 455 -1.43 -8.81 -35.81
C THR A 455 -0.30 -7.80 -36.00
N GLN A 456 0.74 -8.15 -36.76
CA GLN A 456 1.87 -7.25 -37.03
C GLN A 456 1.64 -6.47 -38.32
N ILE A 457 1.65 -5.14 -38.25
CA ILE A 457 1.32 -4.25 -39.37
C ILE A 457 2.42 -3.22 -39.64
N ALA A 458 2.53 -2.80 -40.90
CA ALA A 458 3.48 -1.80 -41.39
C ALA A 458 2.84 -0.40 -41.59
N GLN A 459 1.81 -0.09 -40.79
CA GLN A 459 1.17 1.23 -40.69
C GLN A 459 0.91 1.52 -39.20
N GLY A 460 0.88 2.79 -38.80
CA GLY A 460 0.81 3.16 -37.38
C GLY A 460 1.53 4.47 -37.03
N PRO A 461 1.83 4.70 -35.74
CA PRO A 461 2.24 6.02 -35.22
C PRO A 461 3.57 6.56 -35.75
N GLY A 462 4.46 5.70 -36.27
CA GLY A 462 5.70 6.12 -36.93
C GLY A 462 5.53 6.61 -38.37
N SER A 463 4.33 6.50 -38.94
CA SER A 463 4.04 6.91 -40.31
C SER A 463 3.75 8.42 -40.42
N ALA A 464 4.11 9.03 -41.56
CA ALA A 464 3.80 10.43 -41.84
C ALA A 464 2.29 10.71 -42.07
N ALA A 465 1.41 9.72 -41.88
CA ALA A 465 -0.04 9.87 -41.85
C ALA A 465 -0.59 10.04 -40.42
N ALA A 466 0.14 9.58 -39.40
CA ALA A 466 -0.29 9.73 -38.01
C ALA A 466 -0.27 11.21 -37.61
N THR A 467 -1.43 11.74 -37.24
CA THR A 467 -1.61 13.13 -36.80
C THR A 467 -1.57 13.29 -35.29
N HIS A 468 -1.75 12.20 -34.52
CA HIS A 468 -1.80 12.16 -33.07
C HIS A 468 -0.67 11.27 -32.49
N SER A 469 0.55 11.42 -33.03
CA SER A 469 1.76 10.70 -32.61
C SER A 469 2.81 11.69 -32.06
N PRO A 470 3.28 11.56 -30.80
CA PRO A 470 4.24 12.50 -30.22
C PRO A 470 5.62 12.42 -30.88
N LYS A 471 6.14 13.56 -31.37
CA LYS A 471 7.40 13.64 -32.15
C LYS A 471 8.66 13.15 -31.41
N MET A 472 8.60 13.05 -30.09
CA MET A 472 9.65 12.49 -29.23
C MET A 472 9.68 10.95 -29.19
N LEU A 473 8.61 10.26 -29.61
CA LEU A 473 8.56 8.79 -29.67
C LEU A 473 8.97 8.28 -31.05
N ASN A 474 10.08 7.55 -31.12
CA ASN A 474 10.45 6.78 -32.30
C ASN A 474 9.72 5.44 -32.30
N TYR A 475 8.80 5.24 -33.25
CA TYR A 475 8.16 3.94 -33.50
C TYR A 475 8.92 3.13 -34.58
N PRO A 476 8.92 1.78 -34.50
CA PRO A 476 9.53 0.90 -35.48
C PRO A 476 8.70 0.78 -36.77
N GLU A 477 9.28 0.22 -37.84
CA GLU A 477 8.61 0.02 -39.14
C GLU A 477 7.46 -1.01 -39.10
N GLN A 478 7.43 -1.89 -38.09
CA GLN A 478 6.35 -2.84 -37.85
C GLN A 478 5.91 -2.76 -36.39
N VAL A 479 4.60 -2.74 -36.17
CA VAL A 479 3.97 -2.59 -34.86
C VAL A 479 2.83 -3.60 -34.68
N GLY A 480 2.58 -4.04 -33.45
CA GLY A 480 1.49 -4.96 -33.13
C GLY A 480 0.16 -4.22 -32.99
N PHE A 481 -0.77 -4.39 -33.93
CA PHE A 481 -2.15 -3.93 -33.77
C PHE A 481 -2.97 -4.97 -33.00
N PHE A 482 -3.64 -4.52 -31.94
CA PHE A 482 -4.43 -5.38 -31.06
C PHE A 482 -5.89 -4.95 -30.96
N ILE A 483 -6.77 -5.92 -30.72
CA ILE A 483 -8.15 -5.73 -30.28
C ILE A 483 -8.44 -6.74 -29.17
N ASP A 484 -8.72 -6.26 -27.97
CA ASP A 484 -9.21 -7.04 -26.83
C ASP A 484 -10.66 -6.60 -26.52
N PHE A 485 -11.57 -7.57 -26.45
CA PHE A 485 -12.92 -7.35 -25.96
C PHE A 485 -13.30 -8.38 -24.91
N ASN A 486 -13.86 -7.89 -23.81
CA ASN A 486 -14.76 -8.61 -22.93
C ASN A 486 -15.90 -7.66 -22.47
N PRO A 487 -17.01 -8.15 -21.88
CA PRO A 487 -18.16 -7.30 -21.53
C PRO A 487 -17.90 -6.28 -20.41
N THR A 488 -16.71 -6.27 -19.81
CA THR A 488 -16.27 -5.30 -18.81
C THR A 488 -15.15 -4.36 -19.29
N ASN A 489 -14.50 -4.66 -20.42
CA ASN A 489 -13.42 -3.84 -20.99
C ASN A 489 -13.33 -4.04 -22.51
N PHE A 490 -13.20 -2.94 -23.26
CA PHE A 490 -12.89 -2.96 -24.68
C PHE A 490 -11.67 -2.08 -24.93
N GLN A 491 -10.62 -2.66 -25.52
CA GLN A 491 -9.38 -1.96 -25.84
C GLN A 491 -8.94 -2.30 -27.26
N PHE A 492 -8.41 -1.32 -27.97
CA PHE A 492 -7.75 -1.52 -29.25
C PHE A 492 -6.68 -0.44 -29.44
N GLY A 493 -5.71 -0.72 -30.30
CA GLY A 493 -4.60 0.20 -30.55
C GLY A 493 -3.32 -0.52 -30.96
N ILE A 494 -2.18 0.00 -30.51
CA ILE A 494 -0.84 -0.40 -30.94
C ILE A 494 0.03 -0.79 -29.76
N GLN A 495 0.76 -1.91 -29.88
CA GLN A 495 1.83 -2.31 -28.99
C GLN A 495 3.15 -2.43 -29.77
N SER A 496 4.21 -1.80 -29.28
CA SER A 496 5.54 -1.85 -29.90
C SER A 496 6.64 -1.34 -28.97
N ASP A 497 7.84 -1.87 -29.11
CA ASP A 497 9.05 -1.31 -28.51
C ASP A 497 9.35 0.04 -29.18
N VAL A 498 9.64 1.09 -28.41
CA VAL A 498 9.85 2.47 -28.89
C VAL A 498 11.03 3.13 -28.19
N VAL A 499 11.60 4.17 -28.81
CA VAL A 499 12.61 5.02 -28.15
C VAL A 499 12.03 6.39 -27.87
N LEU A 500 11.91 6.76 -26.59
CA LEU A 500 11.54 8.11 -26.16
C LEU A 500 12.79 8.99 -26.10
N LYS A 501 12.75 10.11 -26.82
CA LYS A 501 13.74 11.20 -26.71
C LYS A 501 13.35 12.16 -25.60
N LEU A 502 14.30 12.48 -24.74
CA LEU A 502 14.18 13.44 -23.65
C LEU A 502 15.12 14.64 -23.90
N PRO A 503 14.99 15.75 -23.15
CA PRO A 503 15.91 16.87 -23.24
C PRO A 503 17.38 16.45 -23.00
N LYS A 504 18.35 17.25 -23.47
CA LYS A 504 19.80 17.02 -23.29
C LYS A 504 20.34 15.73 -23.95
N ASP A 505 19.75 15.32 -25.08
CA ASP A 505 20.10 14.12 -25.87
C ASP A 505 19.88 12.77 -25.16
N GLU A 506 19.15 12.76 -24.03
CA GLU A 506 18.76 11.55 -23.29
C GLU A 506 17.73 10.71 -24.07
N GLN A 507 17.83 9.38 -23.98
CA GLN A 507 16.95 8.42 -24.66
C GLN A 507 16.63 7.24 -23.76
N LEU A 508 15.36 6.80 -23.77
CA LEU A 508 14.88 5.60 -23.07
C LEU A 508 14.29 4.61 -24.09
N ASP A 509 14.74 3.35 -24.02
CA ASP A 509 14.10 2.22 -24.71
C ASP A 509 12.92 1.74 -23.85
N LEU A 510 11.70 1.74 -24.41
CA LEU A 510 10.44 1.54 -23.67
C LEU A 510 9.53 0.56 -24.42
N ILE A 511 8.75 -0.24 -23.69
CA ILE A 511 7.63 -0.99 -24.28
C ILE A 511 6.41 -0.07 -24.29
N SER A 512 5.90 0.29 -25.47
CA SER A 512 4.67 1.09 -25.58
C SER A 512 3.43 0.22 -25.75
N LYS A 513 2.35 0.63 -25.07
CA LYS A 513 0.98 0.23 -25.36
C LYS A 513 0.11 1.48 -25.54
N LEU A 514 -0.14 1.83 -26.79
CA LEU A 514 -1.10 2.85 -27.19
C LEU A 514 -2.50 2.23 -27.18
N GLU A 515 -3.36 2.72 -26.29
CA GLU A 515 -4.77 2.38 -26.18
C GLU A 515 -5.64 3.54 -26.70
N ILE A 516 -6.68 3.23 -27.48
CA ILE A 516 -7.73 4.20 -27.87
C ILE A 516 -8.92 4.06 -26.91
N GLY A 517 -9.13 5.08 -26.09
CA GLY A 517 -10.38 5.29 -25.35
C GLY A 517 -11.43 6.01 -26.21
N LEU A 518 -12.70 5.77 -25.92
CA LEU A 518 -13.86 6.34 -26.61
C LEU A 518 -14.84 6.89 -25.56
N ASP A 519 -15.34 8.12 -25.74
CA ASP A 519 -16.28 8.76 -24.81
C ASP A 519 -17.45 9.46 -25.55
N GLU A 520 -18.35 10.14 -24.81
CA GLU A 520 -19.48 10.88 -25.40
C GLU A 520 -19.07 12.15 -26.19
N LYS A 521 -17.77 12.51 -26.21
CA LYS A 521 -17.23 13.73 -26.82
C LYS A 521 -16.29 13.46 -28.00
N GLY A 522 -15.73 12.26 -28.10
CA GLY A 522 -14.83 11.85 -29.18
C GLY A 522 -14.06 10.57 -28.86
N TYR A 523 -12.74 10.66 -28.97
CA TYR A 523 -11.78 9.62 -28.58
C TYR A 523 -10.64 10.24 -27.76
N ASN A 524 -9.88 9.42 -27.06
CA ASN A 524 -8.67 9.83 -26.36
C ASN A 524 -7.58 8.76 -26.51
N ILE A 525 -6.36 9.17 -26.84
CA ILE A 525 -5.25 8.23 -27.00
C ILE A 525 -4.44 8.22 -25.71
N GLY A 526 -4.34 7.05 -25.07
CA GLY A 526 -3.46 6.80 -23.94
C GLY A 526 -2.26 5.98 -24.39
N ILE A 527 -1.07 6.57 -24.46
CA ILE A 527 0.17 5.84 -24.69
C ILE A 527 0.78 5.51 -23.33
N LEU A 528 0.63 4.28 -22.88
CA LEU A 528 1.36 3.74 -21.74
C LEU A 528 2.75 3.29 -22.20
N LEU A 529 3.75 3.47 -21.35
CA LEU A 529 5.15 3.23 -21.64
C LEU A 529 5.83 2.66 -20.39
N ASP A 530 6.30 1.41 -20.47
CA ASP A 530 7.01 0.75 -19.39
C ASP A 530 8.52 0.71 -19.69
N LEU A 531 9.36 1.07 -18.72
CA LEU A 531 10.82 1.04 -18.84
C LEU A 531 11.39 -0.31 -18.39
N GLU A 532 12.18 -0.97 -19.26
CA GLU A 532 12.97 -2.16 -18.87
C GLU A 532 14.27 -1.76 -18.14
N GLY A 533 14.16 -1.19 -16.92
CA GLY A 533 15.30 -0.95 -16.04
C GLY A 533 15.23 0.32 -15.18
N GLU A 534 16.41 0.83 -14.84
CA GLU A 534 16.64 2.03 -14.01
C GLU A 534 16.77 3.30 -14.87
N TRP A 535 16.03 4.36 -14.54
CA TRP A 535 16.22 5.70 -15.12
C TRP A 535 17.15 6.53 -14.23
N HIS A 536 18.44 6.56 -14.58
CA HIS A 536 19.45 7.32 -13.84
C HIS A 536 19.45 8.82 -14.17
N GLU A 537 19.60 9.68 -13.16
CA GLU A 537 19.65 11.15 -13.27
C GLU A 537 18.48 11.75 -14.11
N PRO A 538 17.21 11.40 -13.83
CA PRO A 538 16.07 11.68 -14.70
C PRO A 538 15.95 13.16 -15.05
N LEU A 539 15.81 13.48 -16.35
CA LEU A 539 15.76 14.84 -16.88
C LEU A 539 17.02 15.68 -16.55
N GLY A 540 18.12 15.02 -16.18
CA GLY A 540 19.36 15.61 -15.67
C GLY A 540 19.27 16.13 -14.24
N VAL A 541 18.52 15.48 -13.33
CA VAL A 541 18.54 15.72 -11.89
C VAL A 541 19.61 14.83 -11.23
N PRO A 542 20.77 15.37 -10.79
CA PRO A 542 21.89 14.54 -10.36
C PRO A 542 21.64 13.82 -9.04
N GLY A 543 21.95 12.52 -8.98
CA GLY A 543 21.90 11.72 -7.75
C GLY A 543 20.56 11.06 -7.41
N ILE A 544 19.56 11.16 -8.31
CA ILE A 544 18.31 10.37 -8.27
C ILE A 544 18.41 9.23 -9.30
N VAL A 545 17.78 8.08 -8.98
CA VAL A 545 17.56 6.96 -9.91
C VAL A 545 16.13 6.47 -9.72
N LEU A 546 15.35 6.35 -10.79
CA LEU A 546 13.99 5.82 -10.72
C LEU A 546 13.96 4.35 -11.18
N GLU A 547 13.37 3.49 -10.37
CA GLU A 547 12.95 2.13 -10.70
C GLU A 547 11.44 2.08 -11.00
N GLN A 548 10.99 0.98 -11.60
CA GLN A 548 9.58 0.69 -11.90
C GLN A 548 8.88 1.84 -12.65
N VAL A 549 9.59 2.49 -13.58
CA VAL A 549 9.13 3.70 -14.25
C VAL A 549 8.02 3.40 -15.24
N ALA A 550 6.83 3.93 -14.95
CA ALA A 550 5.69 3.98 -15.86
C ALA A 550 5.52 5.41 -16.37
N LEU A 551 5.58 5.59 -17.69
CA LEU A 551 5.34 6.87 -18.36
C LEU A 551 4.03 6.81 -19.15
N LYS A 552 3.39 7.96 -19.33
CA LYS A 552 2.08 8.07 -19.96
C LYS A 552 1.97 9.34 -20.79
N PHE A 553 1.52 9.22 -22.03
CA PHE A 553 0.97 10.34 -22.80
C PHE A 553 -0.55 10.18 -22.90
N GLY A 554 -1.31 11.24 -22.58
CA GLY A 554 -2.73 11.38 -22.87
C GLY A 554 -2.94 12.44 -23.94
N ILE A 555 -3.48 12.07 -25.10
CA ILE A 555 -3.70 12.98 -26.24
C ILE A 555 -5.21 13.09 -26.49
N ASN A 556 -5.72 14.32 -26.55
CA ASN A 556 -7.12 14.60 -26.87
C ASN A 556 -7.32 14.94 -28.37
N PRO A 557 -8.57 14.99 -28.90
CA PRO A 557 -8.85 15.24 -30.32
C PRO A 557 -8.44 16.62 -30.87
N VAL A 558 -7.80 17.47 -30.06
CA VAL A 558 -7.32 18.81 -30.42
C VAL A 558 -5.78 18.84 -30.49
N GLY A 559 -5.10 17.71 -30.21
CA GLY A 559 -3.63 17.64 -30.21
C GLY A 559 -2.96 18.27 -28.97
N GLU A 560 -3.73 18.43 -27.89
CA GLU A 560 -3.19 18.74 -26.56
C GLU A 560 -2.72 17.43 -25.91
N VAL A 561 -1.51 17.46 -25.35
CA VAL A 561 -0.77 16.30 -24.86
C VAL A 561 -0.44 16.51 -23.39
N ILE A 562 -0.94 15.61 -22.56
CA ILE A 562 -0.60 15.48 -21.15
C ILE A 562 0.48 14.39 -21.07
N PHE A 563 1.72 14.75 -20.75
CA PHE A 563 2.77 13.77 -20.42
C PHE A 563 2.92 13.68 -18.90
N GLY A 564 2.80 12.48 -18.37
CA GLY A 564 3.16 12.18 -16.99
C GLY A 564 4.12 11.01 -16.90
N PHE A 565 4.85 10.96 -15.79
CA PHE A 565 5.61 9.78 -15.40
C PHE A 565 5.44 9.53 -13.90
N ALA A 566 5.56 8.28 -13.50
CA ALA A 566 5.65 7.83 -12.12
C ALA A 566 6.76 6.78 -12.01
N GLY A 567 7.46 6.76 -10.88
CA GLY A 567 8.51 5.77 -10.58
C GLY A 567 8.97 5.89 -9.13
N GLN A 568 9.72 4.90 -8.67
CA GLN A 568 10.16 4.80 -7.27
C GLN A 568 11.67 5.04 -7.16
N SER A 569 12.16 5.69 -6.10
CA SER A 569 13.61 5.87 -5.87
C SER A 569 13.96 5.49 -4.44
N GLU A 570 15.05 4.78 -4.24
CA GLU A 570 15.65 4.64 -2.90
C GLU A 570 16.48 5.89 -2.56
N ILE A 571 16.32 6.42 -1.35
CA ILE A 571 17.17 7.48 -0.77
C ILE A 571 17.66 6.99 0.60
N GLY A 572 18.84 6.37 0.60
CA GLY A 572 19.36 5.69 1.78
C GLY A 572 18.60 4.39 2.01
N ASP A 573 17.77 4.36 3.06
CA ASP A 573 16.99 3.18 3.47
C ASP A 573 15.47 3.42 3.31
N VAL A 574 15.07 4.48 2.59
CA VAL A 574 13.68 4.90 2.36
C VAL A 574 13.33 4.91 0.87
N GLU A 575 12.25 4.24 0.53
CA GLU A 575 11.60 4.21 -0.79
C GLU A 575 10.71 5.44 -0.97
N ILE A 576 10.85 6.17 -2.09
CA ILE A 576 10.07 7.38 -2.38
C ILE A 576 9.34 7.27 -3.72
N ASP A 577 8.03 7.56 -3.72
CA ASP A 577 7.25 7.66 -4.95
C ASP A 577 7.42 9.06 -5.58
N LEU A 578 7.78 9.10 -6.86
CA LEU A 578 7.98 10.32 -7.64
C LEU A 578 7.09 10.35 -8.86
N ALA A 579 6.30 11.41 -9.00
CA ALA A 579 5.44 11.63 -10.17
C ALA A 579 5.42 13.09 -10.61
N ALA A 580 5.19 13.31 -11.90
CA ALA A 580 4.96 14.63 -12.49
C ALA A 580 3.97 14.53 -13.67
N GLU A 581 3.34 15.64 -14.01
CA GLU A 581 2.42 15.79 -15.15
C GLU A 581 2.66 17.16 -15.83
N ILE A 582 2.63 17.20 -17.17
CA ILE A 582 3.00 18.35 -18.00
C ILE A 582 2.06 18.44 -19.22
N ASP A 583 1.39 19.57 -19.39
CA ASP A 583 0.57 19.88 -20.56
C ASP A 583 1.39 20.59 -21.64
N PHE A 584 1.33 20.12 -22.89
CA PHE A 584 1.90 20.79 -24.05
C PHE A 584 1.14 20.47 -25.36
N LEU A 585 1.54 21.11 -26.47
CA LEU A 585 0.95 20.86 -27.79
C LEU A 585 1.79 19.85 -28.57
N LEU A 586 1.13 18.87 -29.21
CA LEU A 586 1.75 17.80 -30.00
C LEU A 586 2.74 18.27 -31.08
N GLU A 587 2.60 19.52 -31.53
CA GLU A 587 3.50 20.15 -32.49
C GLU A 587 4.93 20.39 -31.97
N ALA A 588 5.17 20.31 -30.66
CA ALA A 588 6.49 20.53 -30.04
C ALA A 588 7.55 19.52 -30.52
N GLU A 589 8.80 19.98 -30.70
CA GLU A 589 9.93 19.14 -31.11
C GLU A 589 10.52 18.30 -29.97
N GLY A 590 10.09 18.53 -28.73
CA GLY A 590 10.54 17.84 -27.51
C GLY A 590 9.69 18.24 -26.28
N LEU A 591 9.97 17.62 -25.13
CA LEU A 591 9.45 18.09 -23.84
C LEU A 591 10.09 19.44 -23.45
N PRO A 592 9.48 20.24 -22.56
CA PRO A 592 10.09 21.48 -22.07
C PRO A 592 11.45 21.25 -21.37
N ASP A 593 12.41 22.15 -21.60
CA ASP A 593 13.74 22.13 -20.93
C ASP A 593 13.67 22.32 -19.39
N GLY A 594 12.54 22.82 -18.89
CA GLY A 594 12.30 23.14 -17.48
C GLY A 594 11.09 22.38 -16.94
N ILE A 595 11.33 21.48 -15.98
CA ILE A 595 10.30 20.63 -15.37
C ILE A 595 10.41 20.74 -13.85
N ALA A 596 9.28 21.07 -13.21
CA ALA A 596 9.14 21.10 -11.76
C ALA A 596 8.40 19.83 -11.30
N ILE A 597 9.06 18.99 -10.51
CA ILE A 597 8.52 17.74 -9.97
C ILE A 597 8.19 17.99 -8.50
N LYS A 598 7.01 17.60 -8.02
CA LYS A 598 6.65 17.68 -6.59
C LYS A 598 6.28 16.31 -6.04
N GLY A 599 6.99 15.88 -5.00
CA GLY A 599 6.68 14.69 -4.20
C GLY A 599 6.25 15.03 -2.77
N SER A 600 5.84 14.01 -2.02
CA SER A 600 5.58 14.08 -0.58
C SER A 600 5.94 12.78 0.13
N ILE A 601 6.61 12.88 1.29
CA ILE A 601 7.02 11.77 2.17
C ILE A 601 6.48 12.04 3.58
N GLU A 602 5.99 11.02 4.29
CA GLU A 602 5.40 11.20 5.62
C GLU A 602 6.44 11.60 6.68
N GLU A 603 7.60 10.93 6.70
CA GLU A 603 8.71 11.13 7.63
C GLU A 603 10.03 10.78 6.93
N LEU A 604 11.06 11.60 7.10
CA LEU A 604 12.41 11.37 6.54
C LEU A 604 13.43 11.83 7.59
N ASP A 605 14.39 10.98 7.95
CA ASP A 605 15.35 11.34 9.01
C ASP A 605 16.43 12.32 8.48
N PHE A 606 17.08 13.05 9.40
CA PHE A 606 18.06 14.06 9.00
C PHE A 606 19.35 13.45 8.42
N GLU A 607 19.69 12.21 8.78
CA GLU A 607 20.81 11.48 8.17
C GLU A 607 20.50 11.13 6.70
N GLN A 608 19.25 10.78 6.38
CA GLN A 608 18.75 10.54 5.01
C GLN A 608 18.76 11.83 4.17
N ILE A 609 18.38 12.97 4.75
CA ILE A 609 18.53 14.30 4.11
C ILE A 609 20.01 14.58 3.81
N VAL A 610 20.91 14.23 4.73
CA VAL A 610 22.36 14.36 4.54
C VAL A 610 22.92 13.37 3.51
N LYS A 611 22.43 12.13 3.47
CA LYS A 611 22.74 11.12 2.44
C LYS A 611 22.31 11.63 1.05
N LEU A 612 21.12 12.21 0.92
CA LEU A 612 20.61 12.83 -0.30
C LEU A 612 21.50 13.99 -0.75
N ALA A 613 21.75 14.98 0.12
CA ALA A 613 22.64 16.11 -0.17
C ALA A 613 24.01 15.64 -0.68
N THR A 614 24.57 14.65 0.02
CA THR A 614 25.85 14.01 -0.29
C THR A 614 25.82 13.28 -1.64
N SER A 615 24.73 12.58 -1.98
CA SER A 615 24.54 11.94 -3.30
C SER A 615 24.56 12.99 -4.42
N MET A 616 23.73 14.04 -4.31
CA MET A 616 23.64 15.10 -5.32
C MET A 616 24.98 15.83 -5.53
N ALA A 617 25.71 16.11 -4.45
CA ALA A 617 27.03 16.74 -4.52
C ALA A 617 28.07 15.83 -5.18
N ASN A 618 28.11 14.55 -4.82
CA ASN A 618 29.03 13.59 -5.45
C ASN A 618 28.67 13.31 -6.93
N ALA A 619 27.40 13.36 -7.32
CA ALA A 619 26.97 13.30 -8.72
C ALA A 619 27.43 14.55 -9.51
N GLY A 620 27.18 15.75 -9.00
CA GLY A 620 27.66 17.00 -9.60
C GLY A 620 29.19 17.06 -9.76
N LEU A 621 29.95 16.50 -8.81
CA LEU A 621 31.41 16.37 -8.89
C LEU A 621 31.87 15.41 -9.99
N LYS A 622 31.17 14.29 -10.24
CA LYS A 622 31.46 13.40 -11.39
C LYS A 622 31.35 14.18 -12.70
N ALA A 623 30.24 14.90 -12.90
CA ALA A 623 29.99 15.66 -14.12
C ALA A 623 31.06 16.75 -14.35
N GLY A 624 31.40 17.52 -13.31
CA GLY A 624 32.42 18.57 -13.38
C GLY A 624 33.85 18.07 -13.60
N GLU A 625 34.27 16.99 -12.93
CA GLU A 625 35.65 16.49 -13.01
C GLU A 625 35.91 15.53 -14.18
N ALA A 626 34.88 14.88 -14.73
CA ALA A 626 34.99 14.12 -15.99
C ALA A 626 35.39 15.06 -17.14
N ALA A 627 34.79 16.25 -17.22
CA ALA A 627 35.17 17.30 -18.17
C ALA A 627 36.59 17.87 -17.91
N ALA A 628 37.14 17.68 -16.70
CA ALA A 628 38.49 18.11 -16.31
C ALA A 628 39.56 16.99 -16.36
N GLY A 629 39.18 15.75 -16.71
CA GLY A 629 40.10 14.64 -16.94
C GLY A 629 40.78 14.06 -15.69
N LYS A 630 40.17 14.16 -14.51
CA LYS A 630 40.67 13.51 -13.27
C LYS A 630 39.91 12.21 -12.98
N THR A 631 40.60 11.21 -12.41
CA THR A 631 39.97 9.96 -11.96
C THR A 631 40.80 9.28 -10.86
N PRO A 632 40.15 8.74 -9.80
CA PRO A 632 38.77 8.98 -9.41
C PRO A 632 38.57 10.43 -8.92
N PRO A 633 37.38 11.03 -9.06
CA PRO A 633 37.06 12.28 -8.37
C PRO A 633 37.07 12.05 -6.84
N PRO A 634 37.42 13.06 -6.03
CA PRO A 634 37.36 12.95 -4.59
C PRO A 634 35.90 12.85 -4.14
N LYS A 635 35.56 11.84 -3.35
CA LYS A 635 34.29 11.83 -2.62
C LYS A 635 34.27 12.97 -1.61
N VAL A 636 33.10 13.57 -1.43
CA VAL A 636 32.81 14.51 -0.34
C VAL A 636 31.77 13.88 0.57
N GLU A 637 31.93 14.06 1.88
CA GLU A 637 31.05 13.54 2.93
C GLU A 637 30.74 14.70 3.90
N ILE A 638 29.49 14.81 4.38
CA ILE A 638 29.12 15.77 5.43
C ILE A 638 29.44 15.13 6.79
N ALA A 639 30.47 15.62 7.46
CA ALA A 639 30.78 15.22 8.83
C ALA A 639 29.86 15.95 9.82
N ILE A 640 28.72 15.36 10.14
CA ILE A 640 27.89 15.78 11.28
C ILE A 640 28.61 15.38 12.58
N PRO A 641 28.79 16.28 13.56
CA PRO A 641 29.20 15.88 14.91
C PRO A 641 28.07 15.06 15.56
N SER A 642 28.41 13.86 16.06
CA SER A 642 27.48 12.86 16.63
C SER A 642 26.82 13.27 17.96
N ASN A 643 26.81 14.56 18.28
CA ASN A 643 26.21 15.13 19.47
C ASN A 643 25.31 16.35 19.19
N ILE A 644 25.04 16.71 17.93
CA ILE A 644 24.06 17.77 17.62
C ILE A 644 22.64 17.17 17.63
N PRO A 645 21.71 17.68 18.46
CA PRO A 645 20.30 17.30 18.39
C PRO A 645 19.67 17.94 17.15
N LEU A 646 19.69 17.18 16.06
CA LEU A 646 19.04 17.54 14.81
C LEU A 646 17.51 17.41 14.95
N PRO A 647 16.72 18.28 14.31
CA PRO A 647 15.27 18.16 14.34
C PRO A 647 14.79 17.00 13.45
N ASP A 648 13.76 16.28 13.91
CA ASP A 648 12.97 15.39 13.07
C ASP A 648 12.25 16.20 11.98
N VAL A 649 12.05 15.58 10.82
CA VAL A 649 11.43 16.23 9.65
C VAL A 649 10.21 15.42 9.20
N LYS A 650 9.02 15.99 9.40
CA LYS A 650 7.71 15.34 9.21
C LYS A 650 6.86 16.11 8.19
N ASN A 651 5.92 15.41 7.53
CA ASN A 651 5.07 15.98 6.47
C ASN A 651 5.89 16.65 5.34
N LEU A 652 6.92 15.95 4.85
CA LEU A 652 7.89 16.48 3.89
C LEU A 652 7.29 16.58 2.47
N GLU A 653 6.86 17.78 2.07
CA GLU A 653 6.69 18.13 0.66
C GLU A 653 8.05 18.50 0.06
N PHE A 654 8.36 18.05 -1.16
CA PHE A 654 9.64 18.39 -1.80
C PHE A 654 9.48 18.64 -3.29
N ALA A 655 10.22 19.65 -3.79
CA ALA A 655 10.15 20.12 -5.16
C ALA A 655 11.55 20.15 -5.81
N PHE A 656 11.65 19.59 -7.02
CA PHE A 656 12.87 19.61 -7.84
C PHE A 656 12.79 20.72 -8.89
N ALA A 657 13.93 21.34 -9.20
CA ALA A 657 14.10 22.14 -10.40
C ALA A 657 15.21 21.54 -11.29
N THR A 658 14.88 21.24 -12.54
CA THR A 658 15.86 20.86 -13.56
C THR A 658 16.97 21.92 -13.73
N PRO A 659 18.24 21.55 -13.98
CA PRO A 659 19.32 22.53 -14.14
C PRO A 659 19.09 23.54 -15.27
N GLY A 660 18.77 24.78 -14.89
CA GLY A 660 18.48 25.90 -15.81
C GLY A 660 17.11 26.54 -15.61
N SER A 661 16.15 25.84 -15.00
CA SER A 661 14.84 26.38 -14.63
C SER A 661 14.84 27.00 -13.23
N THR A 662 14.06 28.07 -13.05
CA THR A 662 13.74 28.67 -11.73
C THR A 662 12.25 28.90 -11.63
N ASP A 663 11.64 28.56 -10.51
CA ASP A 663 10.26 28.89 -10.19
C ASP A 663 10.23 29.87 -8.99
N PRO A 664 9.97 31.18 -9.22
CA PRO A 664 9.93 32.17 -8.16
C PRO A 664 8.75 32.00 -7.19
N ASP A 665 7.64 31.42 -7.62
CA ASP A 665 6.44 31.23 -6.79
C ASP A 665 6.59 30.01 -5.86
N LEU A 666 7.43 29.04 -6.23
CA LEU A 666 7.91 27.96 -5.38
C LEU A 666 9.23 28.26 -4.64
N GLY A 667 9.85 29.44 -4.85
CA GLY A 667 11.13 29.83 -4.24
C GLY A 667 12.39 29.19 -4.82
N LEU A 668 12.26 28.40 -5.89
CA LEU A 668 13.32 27.66 -6.57
C LEU A 668 14.23 28.61 -7.37
N THR A 669 15.24 29.16 -6.68
CA THR A 669 16.20 30.16 -7.22
C THR A 669 17.57 29.59 -7.61
N ASN A 670 17.86 28.34 -7.28
CA ASN A 670 19.08 27.61 -7.65
C ASN A 670 18.74 26.13 -7.94
N PRO A 671 19.58 25.38 -8.70
CA PRO A 671 19.38 23.94 -8.89
C PRO A 671 19.55 23.16 -7.58
N GLY A 672 18.56 22.33 -7.25
CA GLY A 672 18.52 21.53 -6.02
C GLY A 672 17.13 21.00 -5.71
N VAL A 673 16.94 20.49 -4.49
CA VAL A 673 15.65 20.14 -3.90
C VAL A 673 15.25 21.25 -2.92
N LEU A 674 14.03 21.75 -3.05
CA LEU A 674 13.40 22.61 -2.05
C LEU A 674 12.43 21.76 -1.24
N MET A 675 12.69 21.66 0.06
CA MET A 675 11.95 20.82 1.00
C MET A 675 11.12 21.70 1.92
N LYS A 676 9.83 21.45 2.01
CA LYS A 676 8.92 22.07 2.98
C LYS A 676 8.42 20.99 3.93
N ALA A 677 8.65 21.16 5.22
CA ALA A 677 8.32 20.17 6.23
C ALA A 677 8.05 20.81 7.59
N ASP A 678 7.36 20.08 8.47
CA ASP A 678 7.19 20.42 9.87
C ASP A 678 8.40 19.91 10.67
N LEU A 679 9.12 20.85 11.31
CA LEU A 679 10.26 20.50 12.17
C LEU A 679 9.79 20.16 13.58
N TYR A 680 10.38 19.11 14.17
CA TYR A 680 10.20 18.77 15.58
C TYR A 680 11.56 18.64 16.28
N LEU A 681 11.72 19.23 17.46
CA LEU A 681 12.93 19.08 18.30
C LEU A 681 12.54 18.31 19.57
N GLY A 682 12.73 16.99 19.54
CA GLY A 682 12.07 16.09 20.48
C GLY A 682 10.55 16.26 20.39
N ASN A 683 9.89 16.39 21.56
CA ASN A 683 8.44 16.57 21.63
C ASN A 683 7.94 18.00 21.27
N PHE A 684 8.81 18.90 20.79
CA PHE A 684 8.44 20.28 20.44
C PHE A 684 8.26 20.47 18.94
N GLU A 685 7.01 20.65 18.51
CA GLU A 685 6.68 21.16 17.18
C GLU A 685 7.22 22.59 17.01
N LEU A 686 8.22 22.74 16.14
CA LEU A 686 8.79 24.02 15.76
C LEU A 686 8.00 24.67 14.61
N GLY A 687 7.23 23.89 13.86
CA GLY A 687 6.32 24.31 12.80
C GLY A 687 6.89 24.14 11.38
N SER A 688 6.07 24.47 10.38
CA SER A 688 6.41 24.32 8.96
C SER A 688 7.49 25.31 8.52
N THR A 689 8.53 24.81 7.83
CA THR A 689 9.62 25.61 7.28
C THR A 689 9.93 25.26 5.83
N VAL A 690 10.82 26.02 5.17
CA VAL A 690 11.41 25.69 3.86
C VAL A 690 12.94 25.57 3.97
N THR A 691 13.44 24.36 3.77
CA THR A 691 14.86 24.01 3.70
C THR A 691 15.30 23.85 2.25
N SER A 692 16.49 24.35 1.90
CA SER A 692 17.12 24.08 0.60
C SER A 692 18.23 23.03 0.73
N VAL A 693 18.23 22.06 -0.18
CA VAL A 693 19.21 20.95 -0.23
C VAL A 693 19.79 20.86 -1.64
N GLY A 694 21.12 20.71 -1.75
CA GLY A 694 21.76 20.52 -3.05
C GLY A 694 23.29 20.50 -3.01
N PRO A 695 23.95 20.73 -4.16
CA PRO A 695 25.41 20.61 -4.28
C PRO A 695 26.25 21.54 -3.40
N SER A 696 25.64 22.50 -2.70
CA SER A 696 26.31 23.42 -1.76
C SER A 696 26.23 22.97 -0.29
N GLY A 697 25.26 22.10 0.05
CA GLY A 697 24.98 21.67 1.42
C GLY A 697 23.48 21.67 1.74
N ILE A 698 23.16 21.79 3.02
CA ILE A 698 21.80 22.00 3.56
C ILE A 698 21.74 23.39 4.17
N TYR A 699 20.71 24.17 3.84
CA TYR A 699 20.50 25.51 4.40
C TYR A 699 19.03 25.76 4.75
N LEU A 700 18.82 26.15 6.01
CA LEU A 700 17.57 26.50 6.67
C LEU A 700 17.75 27.83 7.41
N ASN A 701 16.86 28.80 7.17
CA ASN A 701 16.82 30.06 7.92
C ASN A 701 15.39 30.62 7.92
N ASP A 702 14.68 30.42 9.02
CA ASP A 702 13.22 30.62 9.07
C ASP A 702 12.71 30.88 10.50
N LYS A 703 11.44 31.23 10.65
CA LYS A 703 10.79 31.41 11.95
C LYS A 703 10.18 30.12 12.47
N ILE A 704 10.33 29.89 13.76
CA ILE A 704 9.76 28.73 14.47
C ILE A 704 8.86 29.16 15.62
N ALA A 705 8.04 28.22 16.11
CA ALA A 705 7.10 28.41 17.21
C ALA A 705 7.78 28.75 18.55
N ASP A 706 6.99 29.27 19.50
CA ASP A 706 7.45 29.59 20.85
C ASP A 706 7.78 28.31 21.65
N ILE A 707 9.06 28.10 21.97
CA ILE A 707 9.55 26.93 22.74
C ILE A 707 9.34 27.17 24.23
N LYS A 708 8.79 26.18 24.93
CA LYS A 708 8.45 26.25 26.37
C LYS A 708 9.34 25.32 27.18
N LEU A 709 10.15 25.92 28.04
CA LEU A 709 11.06 25.24 28.96
C LEU A 709 10.55 25.45 30.40
N ASP A 710 11.03 24.68 31.36
CA ASP A 710 10.58 24.80 32.74
C ASP A 710 11.12 26.11 33.38
N GLY A 711 10.25 27.12 33.47
CA GLY A 711 10.57 28.46 33.97
C GLY A 711 10.96 29.50 32.91
N LEU A 712 11.03 29.14 31.62
CA LEU A 712 11.41 30.06 30.53
C LEU A 712 10.59 29.81 29.25
N VAL A 713 10.26 30.87 28.51
CA VAL A 713 9.64 30.77 27.18
C VAL A 713 10.49 31.53 26.18
N LEU A 714 10.95 30.81 25.15
CA LEU A 714 11.66 31.36 24.00
C LEU A 714 10.63 31.80 22.97
N LYS A 715 10.53 33.11 22.67
CA LYS A 715 9.51 33.69 21.79
C LYS A 715 10.13 34.30 20.53
N ASN A 716 9.30 34.53 19.49
CA ASN A 716 9.73 35.19 18.24
C ASN A 716 10.94 34.53 17.57
N ASN A 717 11.06 33.21 17.72
CA ASN A 717 12.26 32.45 17.42
C ASN A 717 12.58 32.44 15.92
N GLN A 718 13.85 32.63 15.57
CA GLN A 718 14.38 32.45 14.22
C GLN A 718 15.53 31.43 14.28
N ILE A 719 15.34 30.30 13.59
CA ILE A 719 16.32 29.22 13.52
C ILE A 719 17.27 29.46 12.35
N THR A 720 18.53 29.07 12.51
CA THR A 720 19.48 28.95 11.40
C THR A 720 20.21 27.62 11.55
N LEU A 721 20.14 26.80 10.51
CA LEU A 721 20.93 25.58 10.36
C LEU A 721 21.60 25.62 8.99
N ASP A 722 22.93 25.70 8.99
CA ASP A 722 23.73 25.95 7.80
C ASP A 722 24.91 24.97 7.73
N ILE A 723 24.73 23.90 6.96
CA ILE A 723 25.65 22.76 6.85
C ILE A 723 26.22 22.73 5.43
N GLY A 724 27.39 23.35 5.23
CA GLY A 724 28.05 23.42 3.92
C GLY A 724 29.40 22.72 3.88
N TYR A 725 29.73 22.06 2.77
CA TYR A 725 30.92 21.21 2.58
C TYR A 725 32.30 21.89 2.81
N LEU A 726 32.35 23.21 2.97
CA LEU A 726 33.58 24.01 3.07
C LEU A 726 33.64 24.88 4.36
N LYS A 727 32.71 24.69 5.31
CA LYS A 727 32.63 25.44 6.56
C LYS A 727 32.14 24.54 7.71
N PRO A 728 32.39 24.88 8.98
CA PRO A 728 31.76 24.18 10.11
C PRO A 728 30.23 24.30 10.02
N PRO A 729 29.47 23.29 10.48
CA PRO A 729 28.02 23.43 10.62
C PRO A 729 27.69 24.49 11.68
N GLU A 730 26.76 25.38 11.36
CA GLU A 730 26.22 26.37 12.29
C GLU A 730 24.78 25.99 12.66
N PHE A 731 24.49 25.90 13.96
CA PHE A 731 23.14 25.70 14.50
C PHE A 731 22.87 26.72 15.60
N LYS A 732 21.84 27.55 15.39
CA LYS A 732 21.56 28.72 16.22
C LYS A 732 20.05 29.01 16.27
N ILE A 733 19.59 29.54 17.40
CA ILE A 733 18.26 30.15 17.52
C ILE A 733 18.43 31.58 18.05
N ASP A 734 18.09 32.57 17.23
CA ASP A 734 17.82 33.93 17.72
C ASP A 734 16.43 33.94 18.37
N THR A 735 16.32 34.46 19.58
CA THR A 735 15.08 34.40 20.38
C THR A 735 14.85 35.68 21.18
N MET A 736 13.61 35.88 21.62
CA MET A 736 13.23 36.86 22.62
C MET A 736 12.72 36.15 23.88
N ILE A 737 13.32 36.43 25.02
CA ILE A 737 12.98 35.81 26.32
C ILE A 737 12.41 36.85 27.29
N ASP A 738 11.62 36.37 28.25
CA ASP A 738 11.25 37.12 29.46
C ASP A 738 12.01 36.50 30.63
N PHE A 739 12.98 37.24 31.19
CA PHE A 739 13.79 36.81 32.32
C PHE A 739 13.52 37.73 33.52
N PHE A 740 12.80 37.21 34.51
CA PHE A 740 12.35 37.94 35.71
C PHE A 740 11.62 39.27 35.43
N GLY A 741 10.83 39.34 34.34
CA GLY A 741 10.04 40.52 33.97
C GLY A 741 10.79 41.52 33.07
N VAL A 742 11.94 41.13 32.53
CA VAL A 742 12.69 41.88 31.52
C VAL A 742 12.63 41.12 30.21
N GLU A 743 12.01 41.72 29.18
CA GLU A 743 12.05 41.16 27.82
C GLU A 743 13.34 41.58 27.10
N GLU A 744 14.14 40.61 26.64
CA GLU A 744 15.38 40.84 25.89
C GLU A 744 15.55 39.88 24.72
N ASN A 745 16.42 40.24 23.77
CA ASN A 745 16.85 39.33 22.70
C ASN A 745 18.04 38.50 23.19
N ALA A 746 17.96 37.19 23.04
CA ALA A 746 19.03 36.25 23.40
C ALA A 746 19.39 35.34 22.21
N GLU A 747 20.55 34.71 22.30
CA GLU A 747 21.11 33.83 21.27
C GLU A 747 21.36 32.46 21.88
N VAL A 748 20.54 31.47 21.52
CA VAL A 748 20.72 30.08 21.95
C VAL A 748 21.80 29.44 21.10
N LYS A 749 22.85 28.93 21.74
CA LYS A 749 23.92 28.18 21.07
C LYS A 749 23.88 26.72 21.49
N PHE A 750 24.18 25.84 20.55
CA PHE A 750 24.39 24.43 20.84
C PHE A 750 25.87 24.12 21.11
N LYS A 751 26.18 23.37 22.18
CA LYS A 751 27.54 22.97 22.54
C LYS A 751 27.56 21.72 23.43
N GLU A 752 28.39 20.73 23.06
CA GLU A 752 28.75 19.57 23.91
C GLU A 752 27.56 18.79 24.51
N GLY A 753 26.41 18.73 23.83
CA GLY A 753 25.21 18.01 24.29
C GLY A 753 24.13 18.90 24.91
N ILE A 754 24.38 20.21 25.10
CA ILE A 754 23.43 21.15 25.72
C ILE A 754 23.21 22.41 24.88
N PHE A 755 22.07 23.04 25.10
CA PHE A 755 21.79 24.41 24.67
C PHE A 755 22.23 25.39 25.77
N GLU A 756 23.13 26.31 25.43
CA GLU A 756 23.61 27.39 26.29
C GLU A 756 22.97 28.73 25.89
N ILE A 757 22.44 29.48 26.85
CA ILE A 757 22.06 30.89 26.71
C ILE A 757 22.88 31.69 27.74
N VAL A 758 23.62 32.70 27.26
CA VAL A 758 24.42 33.58 28.12
C VAL A 758 23.78 34.97 28.15
N LEU A 759 23.42 35.43 29.35
CA LEU A 759 22.75 36.70 29.61
C LEU A 759 23.60 37.56 30.55
N GLN A 760 23.55 38.88 30.38
CA GLN A 760 24.15 39.83 31.32
C GLN A 760 23.05 40.79 31.81
N GLN A 761 22.65 40.64 33.07
CA GLN A 761 21.38 41.18 33.55
C GLN A 761 21.50 42.02 34.82
N LYS A 762 20.59 42.98 34.97
CA LYS A 762 20.54 43.91 36.10
C LYS A 762 19.27 43.71 36.93
N ILE A 763 19.38 42.91 37.99
CA ILE A 763 18.24 42.48 38.79
C ILE A 763 17.72 43.66 39.65
N HIS A 764 16.49 44.12 39.34
CA HIS A 764 15.73 45.13 40.09
C HIS A 764 16.47 46.45 40.42
N ASP A 765 17.41 46.90 39.57
CA ASP A 765 18.34 48.02 39.84
C ASP A 765 19.29 47.81 41.04
N LEU A 766 19.35 46.61 41.63
CA LEU A 766 20.10 46.30 42.85
C LEU A 766 21.52 45.80 42.59
N PHE A 767 21.70 44.91 41.61
CA PHE A 767 22.99 44.33 41.26
C PHE A 767 23.02 43.86 39.80
N GLU A 768 24.22 43.77 39.24
CA GLU A 768 24.49 43.23 37.91
C GLU A 768 25.11 41.83 38.04
N ALA A 769 24.65 40.89 37.23
CA ALA A 769 25.08 39.50 37.24
C ALA A 769 25.07 38.89 35.83
N ASP A 770 26.08 38.07 35.57
CA ASP A 770 26.22 37.27 34.36
C ASP A 770 25.59 35.90 34.62
N PHE A 771 24.64 35.49 33.78
CA PHE A 771 23.91 34.21 33.89
C PHE A 771 24.22 33.29 32.70
N LEU A 772 24.48 32.02 33.00
CA LEU A 772 24.44 30.91 32.06
C LEU A 772 23.17 30.10 32.36
N LEU A 773 22.24 30.10 31.42
CA LEU A 773 21.13 29.16 31.39
C LEU A 773 21.52 27.99 30.49
N ALA A 774 21.29 26.75 30.95
CA ALA A 774 21.60 25.55 30.21
C ALA A 774 20.44 24.54 30.28
N PHE A 775 20.12 23.90 29.16
CA PHE A 775 19.12 22.84 29.09
C PHE A 775 19.50 21.75 28.07
N GLY A 776 19.15 20.50 28.38
CA GLY A 776 19.08 19.41 27.40
C GLY A 776 17.67 19.29 26.82
N VAL A 777 17.43 18.34 25.90
CA VAL A 777 16.09 18.02 25.39
C VAL A 777 15.97 16.50 25.27
N ASP A 778 15.28 15.86 26.20
CA ASP A 778 15.00 14.42 26.10
C ASP A 778 14.00 14.15 24.96
N VAL A 779 14.40 13.28 24.03
CA VAL A 779 13.60 12.91 22.85
C VAL A 779 12.47 11.92 23.19
N HIS A 780 12.56 11.22 24.31
CA HIS A 780 11.76 10.03 24.64
C HIS A 780 10.78 10.20 25.80
N ASP A 781 11.08 11.05 26.79
CA ASP A 781 10.16 11.41 27.88
C ASP A 781 9.49 12.77 27.64
N GLY A 782 8.15 12.81 27.60
CA GLY A 782 7.34 13.99 27.27
C GLY A 782 7.26 15.08 28.37
N GLY A 783 8.36 15.35 29.06
CA GLY A 783 8.48 16.44 30.04
C GLY A 783 8.75 17.81 29.41
N MET A 784 8.63 18.88 30.19
CA MET A 784 9.23 20.17 29.81
C MET A 784 10.71 20.17 30.26
N PRO A 785 11.67 20.51 29.39
CA PRO A 785 13.08 20.54 29.74
C PRO A 785 13.39 21.42 30.96
N LEU A 786 14.18 20.89 31.88
CA LEU A 786 14.66 21.62 33.06
C LEU A 786 15.72 22.64 32.64
N VAL A 787 15.49 23.91 32.94
CA VAL A 787 16.48 24.97 32.75
C VAL A 787 17.36 25.07 33.99
N TYR A 788 18.57 24.53 33.90
CA TYR A 788 19.63 24.81 34.89
C TYR A 788 20.09 26.26 34.75
N MET A 789 20.28 26.93 35.88
CA MET A 789 20.77 28.30 35.95
C MET A 789 21.99 28.37 36.86
N ALA A 790 23.10 28.83 36.29
CA ALA A 790 24.26 29.32 37.02
C ALA A 790 24.37 30.83 36.84
N GLY A 791 24.51 31.59 37.92
CA GLY A 791 24.71 33.04 37.90
C GLY A 791 25.94 33.45 38.69
N GLN A 792 26.64 34.49 38.25
CA GLN A 792 27.74 35.12 38.99
C GLN A 792 27.49 36.62 39.09
N VAL A 793 27.54 37.19 40.30
CA VAL A 793 27.39 38.64 40.50
C VAL A 793 28.67 39.35 40.08
N SER A 794 28.49 40.42 39.30
CA SER A 794 29.54 41.26 38.72
C SER A 794 29.73 42.53 39.57
N GLU A 795 28.65 43.21 40.01
CA GLU A 795 28.69 44.35 40.96
C GLU A 795 27.37 44.53 41.75
N GLY A 796 27.43 45.10 42.97
CA GLY A 796 26.28 45.70 43.67
C GLY A 796 25.58 44.89 44.79
N PHE A 797 25.66 43.55 44.78
CA PHE A 797 24.90 42.69 45.71
C PHE A 797 25.24 42.92 47.20
N ASP A 798 26.48 43.29 47.51
CA ASP A 798 26.92 43.62 48.87
C ASP A 798 26.16 44.83 49.45
N SER A 799 25.88 45.82 48.60
CA SER A 799 25.18 47.05 48.93
C SER A 799 23.68 46.82 49.12
N TRP A 800 23.10 45.84 48.44
CA TRP A 800 21.74 45.37 48.72
C TRP A 800 21.68 44.62 50.07
N ALA A 801 22.51 43.58 50.23
CA ALA A 801 22.49 42.71 51.41
C ALA A 801 22.76 43.46 52.72
N LEU A 802 23.54 44.55 52.69
CA LEU A 802 23.84 45.39 53.86
C LEU A 802 22.84 46.53 54.12
N LYS A 803 21.89 46.79 53.21
CA LYS A 803 20.93 47.90 53.32
C LYS A 803 19.83 47.65 54.36
N GLU A 804 19.37 46.41 54.47
CA GLU A 804 18.26 46.00 55.36
C GLU A 804 18.74 45.61 56.78
N VAL A 805 20.05 45.34 56.92
CA VAL A 805 20.71 44.99 58.19
C VAL A 805 20.47 45.99 59.34
N PRO A 806 20.45 47.33 59.14
CA PRO A 806 20.27 48.29 60.22
C PRO A 806 18.89 48.25 60.90
N GLU A 807 17.80 47.93 60.20
CA GLU A 807 16.46 47.87 60.81
C GLU A 807 16.31 46.62 61.68
N LYS A 808 16.74 45.44 61.19
CA LYS A 808 16.74 44.20 62.00
C LYS A 808 17.64 44.32 63.24
N LEU A 809 18.74 45.08 63.15
CA LEU A 809 19.56 45.47 64.31
C LEU A 809 18.75 46.29 65.34
N SER A 810 17.90 47.22 64.90
CA SER A 810 17.08 48.06 65.79
C SER A 810 16.01 47.27 66.55
N ASP A 811 15.34 46.32 65.90
CA ASP A 811 14.40 45.38 66.55
C ASP A 811 15.10 44.58 67.67
N PHE A 812 16.31 44.09 67.39
CA PHE A 812 17.11 43.31 68.34
C PHE A 812 17.51 44.12 69.58
N PHE A 813 17.92 45.38 69.43
CA PHE A 813 18.20 46.26 70.56
C PHE A 813 16.93 46.67 71.35
N THR A 814 15.76 46.71 70.71
CA THR A 814 14.47 46.95 71.39
C THR A 814 14.10 45.82 72.37
N ILE A 815 14.60 44.60 72.15
CA ILE A 815 14.44 43.47 73.09
C ILE A 815 15.34 43.64 74.34
N LEU A 816 16.51 44.27 74.20
CA LEU A 816 17.44 44.51 75.31
C LEU A 816 16.92 45.55 76.30
N ASP A 817 16.31 46.64 75.80
CA ASP A 817 15.86 47.77 76.62
C ASP A 817 14.80 47.36 77.67
N ARG A 818 13.86 46.48 77.30
CA ARG A 818 12.85 45.92 78.23
C ARG A 818 13.48 45.10 79.37
N GLY A 819 14.63 44.48 79.14
CA GLY A 819 15.35 43.71 80.17
C GLY A 819 15.98 44.60 81.25
N TYR A 820 16.21 45.88 80.96
CA TYR A 820 16.86 46.84 81.85
C TYR A 820 15.88 47.47 82.85
N GLU A 821 14.67 47.86 82.41
CA GLU A 821 13.66 48.51 83.27
C GLU A 821 13.24 47.64 84.47
N ASP A 822 13.06 46.33 84.23
CA ASP A 822 12.62 45.36 85.25
C ASP A 822 13.68 45.08 86.33
N ALA A 823 14.96 45.38 86.03
CA ALA A 823 16.05 45.30 87.01
C ALA A 823 16.05 46.52 87.94
N VAL A 824 15.88 47.73 87.39
CA VAL A 824 15.86 49.00 88.14
C VAL A 824 14.72 49.02 89.17
N LYS A 825 13.56 48.47 88.81
CA LYS A 825 12.35 48.42 89.65
C LYS A 825 12.59 47.74 91.01
N LYS A 826 13.31 46.61 91.03
CA LYS A 826 13.55 45.79 92.23
C LYS A 826 14.44 46.46 93.28
N ILE A 827 15.23 47.47 92.91
CA ILE A 827 16.14 48.17 93.83
C ILE A 827 15.38 49.16 94.71
N LYS A 828 14.36 49.86 94.16
CA LYS A 828 13.55 50.85 94.89
C LYS A 828 12.72 50.26 96.03
N ASP A 829 12.27 49.02 95.90
CA ASP A 829 11.45 48.37 96.93
C ASP A 829 12.28 48.09 98.20
N ALA A 830 13.58 47.83 98.07
CA ALA A 830 14.49 47.56 99.19
C ALA A 830 14.79 48.81 100.05
N GLU A 831 14.82 50.02 99.47
CA GLU A 831 15.08 51.25 100.21
C GLU A 831 14.01 51.56 101.28
N GLN A 832 12.75 51.19 101.03
CA GLN A 832 11.64 51.48 101.93
C GLN A 832 11.70 50.65 103.23
N GLU A 833 12.22 49.42 103.17
CA GLU A 833 12.24 48.50 104.30
C GLU A 833 13.26 48.94 105.38
N VAL A 834 14.42 49.46 104.97
CA VAL A 834 15.47 49.97 105.88
C VAL A 834 14.95 51.14 106.74
N GLN A 835 14.13 52.03 106.18
CA GLN A 835 13.56 53.18 106.90
C GLN A 835 12.55 52.78 107.99
N SER A 836 11.98 51.57 107.92
CA SER A 836 11.06 51.02 108.91
C SER A 836 11.79 50.55 110.17
N LEU A 837 12.93 49.86 109.99
CA LEU A 837 13.72 49.29 111.09
C LEU A 837 14.38 50.37 111.96
N ARG A 838 14.90 51.44 111.35
CA ARG A 838 15.62 52.52 112.06
C ARG A 838 14.80 53.11 113.22
N ARG A 839 13.50 53.34 112.99
CA ARG A 839 12.56 53.94 113.96
C ARG A 839 12.32 53.08 115.22
N LYS A 840 12.61 51.77 115.16
CA LYS A 840 12.41 50.83 116.28
C LYS A 840 13.62 50.74 117.21
N ILE A 841 14.82 51.09 116.73
CA ILE A 841 16.07 50.94 117.48
C ILE A 841 16.26 52.06 118.51
N ASP A 842 15.97 53.31 118.13
CA ASP A 842 16.25 54.45 119.01
C ASP A 842 15.37 54.46 120.27
N ALA A 843 14.12 53.98 120.15
CA ALA A 843 13.19 53.83 121.27
C ALA A 843 13.67 52.82 122.35
N ARG A 844 14.53 51.85 122.01
CA ARG A 844 14.99 50.81 122.97
C ARG A 844 16.30 51.18 123.69
N LYS A 845 17.11 52.07 123.11
CA LYS A 845 18.40 52.50 123.70
C LYS A 845 18.22 53.29 125.02
N GLU A 846 17.15 54.07 125.16
CA GLU A 846 16.85 54.80 126.42
C GLU A 846 16.49 53.90 127.61
N GLN A 847 16.18 52.63 127.34
CA GLN A 847 15.72 51.67 128.36
C GLN A 847 16.90 50.93 129.00
N LEU A 848 17.87 50.44 128.22
CA LEU A 848 19.01 49.66 128.73
C LEU A 848 19.97 50.44 129.64
N GLN A 849 19.98 51.79 129.57
CA GLN A 849 20.87 52.64 130.38
C GLN A 849 20.68 52.47 131.90
N ARG A 850 19.59 51.82 132.35
CA ARG A 850 19.27 51.58 133.77
C ARG A 850 19.52 50.15 134.27
N GLU A 851 19.56 49.14 133.41
CA GLU A 851 19.58 47.73 133.84
C GLU A 851 20.97 47.09 133.90
N ARG A 852 21.99 47.78 133.39
CA ARG A 852 23.41 47.34 133.35
C ARG A 852 24.09 47.11 134.72
N ASN A 853 23.35 47.27 135.82
CA ASN A 853 23.83 47.25 137.20
C ASN A 853 23.66 45.91 137.95
N ARG A 854 23.06 44.86 137.36
CA ARG A 854 22.78 43.58 138.06
C ARG A 854 23.03 42.34 137.20
N ALA A 855 24.29 41.94 137.10
CA ALA A 855 24.72 40.65 136.54
C ALA A 855 24.50 39.44 137.50
N ASP A 856 23.76 39.63 138.60
CA ASP A 856 23.71 38.72 139.76
C ASP A 856 22.70 37.55 139.63
N ARG A 857 22.10 37.31 138.46
CA ARG A 857 21.00 36.33 138.30
C ARG A 857 21.36 34.97 137.73
N ALA A 858 22.53 34.46 138.13
CA ALA A 858 22.70 33.05 138.36
C ALA A 858 23.49 32.83 139.65
N LEU A 859 22.74 32.75 140.75
CA LEU A 859 23.02 31.78 141.81
C LEU A 859 21.71 31.18 142.34
N ASP A 860 20.61 31.94 142.32
CA ASP A 860 19.29 31.50 142.83
C ASP A 860 18.43 30.71 141.83
N ALA A 861 19.11 29.94 140.97
CA ALA A 861 18.59 28.62 140.66
C ALA A 861 18.62 27.74 141.92
N ALA A 862 19.76 27.69 142.63
CA ALA A 862 20.08 26.76 143.73
C ALA A 862 19.01 26.66 144.83
N LYS A 863 18.57 27.80 145.37
CA LYS A 863 17.92 27.87 146.69
C LYS A 863 16.63 27.06 146.86
N ARG A 864 15.86 26.76 145.80
CA ARG A 864 14.63 25.94 145.92
C ARG A 864 14.87 24.49 146.38
N LYS A 865 16.11 24.03 146.51
CA LYS A 865 16.45 22.75 147.19
C LYS A 865 16.69 22.87 148.70
N VAL A 866 17.06 24.04 149.20
CA VAL A 866 17.51 24.24 150.60
C VAL A 866 16.32 24.45 151.56
N ASP A 867 15.15 24.86 151.07
CA ASP A 867 13.91 25.10 151.84
C ASP A 867 13.33 23.88 152.61
N ARG A 868 13.99 22.71 152.57
CA ARG A 868 13.70 21.56 153.47
C ARG A 868 14.89 20.98 154.24
N LEU A 869 16.04 21.66 154.27
CA LEU A 869 16.93 21.63 155.44
C LEU A 869 16.43 22.58 156.56
N ARG A 870 15.27 23.20 156.33
CA ARG A 870 14.49 24.13 157.16
C ARG A 870 13.93 23.54 158.49
N SER A 871 14.70 22.70 159.18
CA SER A 871 14.46 22.38 160.60
C SER A 871 15.70 21.79 161.29
N ASN A 872 16.44 20.87 160.65
CA ASN A 872 17.49 20.11 161.34
C ASN A 872 18.84 20.86 161.55
N LYS A 873 18.77 22.16 161.90
CA LYS A 873 19.75 22.93 162.71
C LYS A 873 19.02 23.95 163.61
N ASP A 874 17.84 23.58 164.12
CA ASP A 874 16.91 24.45 164.86
C ASP A 874 17.41 24.87 166.25
N GLY A 875 18.15 24.00 166.95
CA GLY A 875 18.47 24.18 168.36
C GLY A 875 19.60 25.18 168.63
N ASP A 876 20.74 24.98 167.97
CA ASP A 876 22.00 25.10 168.72
C ASP A 876 22.79 26.37 168.40
N CYS A 877 22.30 27.21 167.49
CA CYS A 877 22.64 28.65 167.47
C CYS A 877 21.49 29.53 167.98
N ARG A 878 20.26 28.99 168.08
CA ARG A 878 19.11 29.66 168.70
C ARG A 878 19.22 29.73 170.24
N ASN A 879 20.37 29.31 170.80
CA ASN A 879 20.83 29.52 172.17
C ASN A 879 22.16 30.33 172.32
N ALA A 880 22.82 30.74 171.22
CA ALA A 880 23.80 31.85 171.26
C ALA A 880 23.06 33.21 171.33
N ASN A 881 21.87 33.23 170.73
CA ASN A 881 20.70 34.03 171.12
C ASN A 881 20.51 34.17 172.64
N ASN A 882 19.72 35.17 173.08
CA ASN A 882 19.43 35.54 174.47
C ASN A 882 20.64 36.01 175.30
N ASN A 883 21.83 35.51 175.00
CA ASN A 883 22.96 35.47 175.91
C ASN A 883 23.88 36.69 175.76
N TRP A 884 24.35 37.02 174.55
CA TRP A 884 24.95 38.35 174.30
C TRP A 884 23.95 39.49 174.58
N ASN A 885 22.66 39.26 174.28
CA ASN A 885 21.56 40.22 174.54
C ASN A 885 21.40 40.56 176.03
N ARG A 886 21.92 39.73 176.94
CA ARG A 886 21.83 39.94 178.40
C ARG A 886 23.00 40.75 178.97
N CYS A 887 24.21 40.66 178.40
CA CYS A 887 25.40 41.31 179.01
C CYS A 887 25.44 42.82 178.83
N ARG A 888 25.24 43.30 177.59
CA ARG A 888 25.63 44.68 177.24
C ARG A 888 24.70 45.75 177.81
N ARG A 889 23.51 45.36 178.27
CA ARG A 889 22.50 46.23 178.92
C ARG A 889 22.94 46.76 180.31
N LEU A 890 24.05 46.25 180.86
CA LEU A 890 24.50 46.49 182.24
C LEU A 890 25.83 47.26 182.39
N ARG A 891 26.46 47.72 181.29
CA ARG A 891 27.81 48.35 181.31
C ARG A 891 28.86 47.60 182.18
N GLY A 892 28.78 46.27 182.21
CA GLY A 892 29.73 45.39 182.93
C GLY A 892 29.21 44.79 184.24
N LEU A 893 28.11 45.29 184.81
CA LEU A 893 27.62 44.83 186.12
C LEU A 893 26.80 43.52 186.13
N THR A 894 26.96 42.62 185.13
CA THR A 894 27.09 41.15 185.36
C THR A 894 27.31 40.29 184.09
N HIS A 895 28.21 39.31 184.24
CA HIS A 895 28.28 37.94 183.68
C HIS A 895 28.02 37.59 182.20
N SER A 896 26.95 38.05 181.53
CA SER A 896 26.38 37.29 180.38
C SER A 896 27.22 37.27 179.10
N CYS A 897 28.33 38.01 179.11
CA CYS A 897 29.37 37.98 178.08
C CYS A 897 30.03 36.59 178.00
N ARG A 898 29.88 35.76 179.05
CA ARG A 898 30.32 34.36 179.15
C ARG A 898 29.49 33.42 178.26
N ASP A 899 28.20 33.69 178.14
CA ASP A 899 27.24 32.78 177.48
C ASP A 899 27.25 32.93 175.95
N ALA A 900 27.85 34.03 175.46
CA ALA A 900 28.15 34.27 174.06
C ALA A 900 29.17 33.30 173.42
N ALA A 901 29.80 32.42 174.20
CA ALA A 901 30.87 31.53 173.74
C ALA A 901 30.45 30.06 173.58
N HIS A 902 29.41 29.58 174.28
CA HIS A 902 29.13 28.14 174.37
C HIS A 902 28.47 27.56 173.10
N TYR A 903 27.49 28.27 172.55
CA TYR A 903 26.65 27.80 171.43
C TYR A 903 27.23 28.13 170.04
N ALA A 904 28.49 28.56 169.95
CA ALA A 904 29.20 28.69 168.67
C ALA A 904 29.71 27.34 168.12
N TRP A 905 29.67 26.27 168.91
CA TRP A 905 30.35 24.99 168.61
C TRP A 905 29.43 23.85 168.17
N LEU A 906 28.19 23.79 168.68
CA LEU A 906 27.42 22.53 168.78
C LEU A 906 26.31 22.31 167.74
N CYS A 907 26.21 23.17 166.72
CA CYS A 907 25.15 23.07 165.70
C CYS A 907 25.54 22.20 164.49
N ASN A 908 26.75 21.60 164.48
CA ASN A 908 27.23 20.48 163.64
C ASN A 908 27.25 20.72 162.11
N VAL A 909 28.31 20.45 161.34
CA VAL A 909 29.60 19.80 161.67
C VAL A 909 29.45 18.40 162.23
N GLN A 910 28.54 17.65 161.62
CA GLN A 910 28.83 16.31 161.10
C GLN A 910 27.92 16.15 159.87
N ASP A 911 28.42 15.86 158.66
CA ASP A 911 29.47 14.92 158.24
C ASP A 911 29.10 13.46 158.56
N GLN A 912 29.31 12.57 157.58
CA GLN A 912 28.43 11.43 157.31
C GLN A 912 27.07 11.92 156.76
N ALA A 913 26.55 11.46 155.63
CA ALA A 913 26.95 10.40 154.71
C ALA A 913 26.43 10.77 153.30
N ALA A 914 27.12 10.67 152.16
CA ALA A 914 28.25 9.84 151.75
C ALA A 914 28.02 8.33 151.96
N VAL A 915 28.14 7.51 150.90
CA VAL A 915 28.05 6.03 150.92
C VAL A 915 26.63 5.40 150.82
N THR A 916 25.58 6.12 150.40
CA THR A 916 24.22 5.49 150.24
C THR A 916 23.55 5.72 148.88
N VAL A 917 24.18 5.13 147.85
CA VAL A 917 23.60 4.43 146.66
C VAL A 917 22.24 4.97 146.15
N ALA A 918 22.11 5.53 144.94
CA ALA A 918 22.63 5.09 143.62
C ALA A 918 21.98 3.79 143.09
N GLU A 919 20.68 3.67 143.36
CA GLU A 919 19.70 2.73 142.80
C GLU A 919 19.75 1.27 143.29
N GLY A 920 18.64 0.64 143.70
CA GLY A 920 17.27 1.16 143.86
C GLY A 920 16.62 0.72 145.19
N VAL A 921 16.67 1.44 146.32
CA VAL A 921 17.41 2.65 146.73
C VAL A 921 17.50 3.81 145.73
N LEU A 922 16.33 4.31 145.29
CA LEU A 922 16.17 5.59 144.59
C LEU A 922 16.49 6.77 145.53
N ARG A 923 17.79 7.00 145.79
CA ARG A 923 18.24 7.70 147.02
C ARG A 923 19.52 8.53 146.99
N ALA A 924 20.33 8.49 145.93
CA ALA A 924 21.47 9.41 145.77
C ALA A 924 21.85 9.60 144.28
N ALA A 925 21.15 10.39 143.46
CA ALA A 925 20.16 11.44 143.67
C ALA A 925 20.67 12.80 144.24
N LYS A 926 20.09 13.86 143.66
CA LYS A 926 19.59 15.07 144.35
C LYS A 926 20.51 16.26 144.66
N ASP A 927 21.84 16.24 144.57
CA ASP A 927 22.67 17.44 144.88
C ASP A 927 23.34 18.13 143.67
N PHE A 928 23.70 19.41 143.88
CA PHE A 928 24.60 20.29 143.07
C PHE A 928 24.34 20.42 141.55
N TYR A 929 23.77 21.49 140.97
CA TYR A 929 22.92 22.59 141.45
C TYR A 929 23.47 23.80 142.25
N ASP A 930 24.78 24.03 142.30
CA ASP A 930 25.37 25.29 142.80
C ASP A 930 26.53 25.77 141.89
N HIS A 931 26.61 27.09 141.61
CA HIS A 931 27.58 27.81 140.73
C HIS A 931 27.53 27.47 139.20
N LEU A 932 26.97 28.26 138.27
CA LEU A 932 26.26 29.56 138.28
C LEU A 932 27.16 30.82 138.42
N PRO A 933 27.42 31.58 137.32
CA PRO A 933 26.92 32.98 137.15
C PRO A 933 26.34 33.33 135.73
N SER A 934 26.01 34.61 135.48
CA SER A 934 25.20 35.17 134.33
C SER A 934 25.83 36.44 133.69
N GLY A 935 25.36 37.04 132.58
CA GLY A 935 24.15 36.86 131.75
C GLY A 935 24.10 37.78 130.48
N LEU A 936 22.91 37.96 129.87
CA LEU A 936 22.67 38.55 128.53
C LEU A 936 21.40 39.46 128.52
N ASP A 937 21.27 40.38 127.54
CA ASP A 937 19.98 40.93 127.08
C ASP A 937 19.76 40.58 125.60
N PRO A 938 18.78 39.72 125.24
CA PRO A 938 18.54 39.30 123.86
C PRO A 938 17.83 40.32 122.96
N GLU A 939 17.04 41.27 123.50
CA GLU A 939 16.06 41.99 122.68
C GLU A 939 16.69 43.12 121.87
N LEU A 940 17.71 43.80 122.41
CA LEU A 940 18.46 44.83 121.67
C LEU A 940 19.36 44.20 120.59
N ALA A 941 19.95 43.03 120.87
CA ALA A 941 20.81 42.31 119.93
C ALA A 941 20.05 41.87 118.66
N SER A 942 18.81 41.41 118.82
CA SER A 942 17.93 41.01 117.70
C SER A 942 17.66 42.18 116.75
N LEU A 943 17.24 43.34 117.28
CA LEU A 943 16.93 44.53 116.48
C LEU A 943 18.18 45.14 115.82
N GLN A 944 19.33 45.16 116.49
CA GLN A 944 20.57 45.65 115.89
C GLN A 944 21.08 44.71 114.78
N GLY A 945 21.07 43.39 114.99
CA GLY A 945 21.46 42.42 113.96
C GLY A 945 20.59 42.51 112.70
N SER A 946 19.27 42.67 112.84
CA SER A 946 18.37 42.86 111.69
C SER A 946 18.65 44.14 110.90
N TYR A 947 19.05 45.22 111.57
CA TYR A 947 19.39 46.49 110.92
C TYR A 947 20.78 46.45 110.27
N GLU A 948 21.77 45.79 110.86
CA GLU A 948 23.11 45.63 110.26
C GLU A 948 23.08 44.69 109.04
N ILE A 949 22.25 43.64 109.04
CA ILE A 949 22.02 42.80 107.86
C ILE A 949 21.35 43.62 106.74
N ALA A 950 20.32 44.42 107.05
CA ALA A 950 19.65 45.26 106.06
C ALA A 950 20.59 46.35 105.49
N MET A 951 21.42 46.98 106.34
CA MET A 951 22.46 47.94 105.94
C MET A 951 23.52 47.29 105.03
N GLY A 952 23.98 46.07 105.34
CA GLY A 952 24.95 45.34 104.52
C GLY A 952 24.41 44.98 103.12
N THR A 953 23.15 44.58 103.05
CA THR A 953 22.45 44.35 101.78
C THR A 953 22.29 45.65 100.99
N LEU A 954 21.88 46.75 101.64
CA LEU A 954 21.76 48.06 100.99
C LEU A 954 23.11 48.57 100.46
N HIS A 955 24.19 48.46 101.23
CA HIS A 955 25.52 48.90 100.81
C HIS A 955 26.07 48.06 99.64
N THR A 956 25.66 46.80 99.53
CA THR A 956 25.96 45.95 98.36
C THR A 956 25.17 46.39 97.12
N ALA A 957 23.95 46.92 97.29
CA ALA A 957 23.18 47.55 96.21
C ALA A 957 23.73 48.94 95.82
N GLU A 958 24.22 49.75 96.77
CA GLU A 958 24.90 51.01 96.50
C GLU A 958 26.14 50.81 95.60
N MET A 959 26.92 49.75 95.82
CA MET A 959 28.04 49.40 94.92
C MET A 959 27.57 48.97 93.52
N ALA A 960 26.37 48.40 93.37
CA ALA A 960 25.80 48.08 92.06
C ALA A 960 25.35 49.33 91.28
N ILE A 961 24.95 50.40 91.97
CA ILE A 961 24.61 51.70 91.35
C ILE A 961 25.83 52.31 90.64
N GLY A 962 27.05 52.06 91.13
CA GLY A 962 28.29 52.45 90.44
C GLY A 962 28.50 51.78 89.08
N GLY A 963 28.00 50.54 88.90
CA GLY A 963 28.01 49.87 87.58
C GLY A 963 26.84 50.29 86.68
N LEU A 964 25.73 50.74 87.25
CA LEU A 964 24.56 51.20 86.48
C LEU A 964 24.79 52.54 85.76
N SER A 965 25.67 53.42 86.27
CA SER A 965 26.05 54.64 85.55
C SER A 965 26.99 54.38 84.36
N GLU A 966 27.93 53.42 84.49
CA GLU A 966 28.72 52.93 83.35
C GLU A 966 27.82 52.24 82.32
N MET A 967 26.80 51.49 82.77
CA MET A 967 25.81 50.84 81.90
C MET A 967 24.90 51.84 81.18
N ASP A 968 24.36 52.88 81.84
CA ASP A 968 23.56 53.93 81.17
C ASP A 968 24.41 54.71 80.14
N GLY A 969 25.69 54.98 80.45
CA GLY A 969 26.65 55.56 79.50
C GLY A 969 26.91 54.67 78.29
N TRP A 970 27.14 53.36 78.51
CA TRP A 970 27.37 52.39 77.43
C TRP A 970 26.10 52.06 76.65
N MET A 971 24.90 52.11 77.24
CA MET A 971 23.64 51.96 76.50
C MET A 971 23.41 53.16 75.56
N ARG A 972 23.63 54.39 76.04
CA ARG A 972 23.39 55.63 75.26
C ARG A 972 24.39 55.84 74.10
N PHE A 973 25.66 55.47 74.29
CA PHE A 973 26.72 55.68 73.28
C PHE A 973 27.23 54.39 72.62
N GLY A 974 27.04 53.24 73.25
CA GLY A 974 27.46 51.95 72.72
C GLY A 974 26.62 51.54 71.52
N LEU A 975 25.28 51.70 71.54
CA LEU A 975 24.44 51.40 70.38
C LEU A 975 24.89 52.15 69.12
N SER A 976 25.13 53.46 69.23
CA SER A 976 25.58 54.29 68.12
C SER A 976 27.04 54.00 67.70
N GLU A 977 27.91 53.62 68.62
CA GLU A 977 29.28 53.16 68.30
C GLU A 977 29.30 51.77 67.63
N LEU A 978 28.42 50.86 68.05
CA LEU A 978 28.26 49.52 67.48
C LEU A 978 27.66 49.61 66.07
N GLN A 979 26.63 50.44 65.87
CA GLN A 979 26.10 50.77 64.54
C GLN A 979 27.18 51.39 63.65
N ARG A 980 27.98 52.34 64.16
CA ARG A 980 29.11 52.95 63.43
C ARG A 980 30.18 51.92 63.03
N LYS A 981 30.43 50.90 63.86
CA LYS A 981 31.37 49.81 63.57
C LYS A 981 30.80 48.76 62.61
N ALA A 982 29.51 48.47 62.67
CA ALA A 982 28.85 47.56 61.75
C ALA A 982 28.70 48.16 60.34
N ALA A 983 28.42 49.47 60.26
CA ALA A 983 28.35 50.25 59.01
C ALA A 983 29.72 50.79 58.53
N ALA A 984 30.84 50.33 59.10
CA ALA A 984 32.17 50.74 58.66
C ALA A 984 32.55 50.04 57.34
N PRO A 985 33.12 50.73 56.34
CA PRO A 985 33.59 50.10 55.10
C PRO A 985 34.55 48.94 55.38
N GLY A 986 34.21 47.75 54.88
CA GLY A 986 34.98 46.51 55.12
C GLY A 986 34.70 45.80 56.45
N ALA A 987 33.67 46.20 57.23
CA ALA A 987 33.23 45.45 58.41
C ALA A 987 32.68 44.06 58.05
N VAL A 988 32.02 43.96 56.90
CA VAL A 988 31.74 42.72 56.16
C VAL A 988 32.33 42.90 54.76
N LYS A 989 32.88 41.83 54.19
CA LYS A 989 33.21 41.72 52.76
C LYS A 989 32.61 40.43 52.21
N MET A 990 31.92 40.56 51.09
CA MET A 990 31.41 39.46 50.28
C MET A 990 32.25 39.38 48.99
N SER A 991 32.46 38.18 48.46
CA SER A 991 33.15 37.94 47.18
C SER A 991 32.73 36.58 46.61
N ASN A 992 33.02 36.34 45.32
CA ASN A 992 32.71 35.09 44.63
C ASN A 992 31.24 34.65 44.83
N ILE A 993 30.33 35.59 44.58
CA ILE A 993 28.90 35.42 44.80
C ILE A 993 28.31 34.68 43.60
N THR A 994 27.84 33.45 43.80
CA THR A 994 27.25 32.61 42.75
C THR A 994 25.86 32.12 43.12
N PHE A 995 24.99 31.96 42.11
CA PHE A 995 23.69 31.32 42.19
C PHE A 995 23.73 30.01 41.40
N GLU A 996 23.20 28.92 41.96
CA GLU A 996 23.15 27.60 41.32
C GLU A 996 21.78 26.95 41.61
N GLY A 997 21.02 26.52 40.58
CA GLY A 997 19.69 25.92 40.76
C GLY A 997 18.89 25.69 39.47
N SER A 998 17.61 25.34 39.61
CA SER A 998 16.64 25.29 38.50
C SER A 998 15.86 26.60 38.43
N LEU A 999 15.74 27.17 37.22
CA LEU A 999 14.90 28.34 36.97
C LEU A 999 13.41 28.00 37.15
N GLY A 1000 13.00 26.81 36.72
CA GLY A 1000 11.63 26.32 36.89
C GLY A 1000 11.21 26.16 38.34
N ASP A 1001 12.10 25.71 39.23
CA ASP A 1001 11.84 25.67 40.67
C ASP A 1001 11.71 27.08 41.27
N GLN A 1002 12.60 28.00 40.89
CA GLN A 1002 12.55 29.41 41.34
C GLN A 1002 11.23 30.08 40.92
N MET A 1003 10.78 29.86 39.68
CA MET A 1003 9.49 30.36 39.18
C MET A 1003 8.26 29.68 39.83
N LYS A 1004 8.46 28.60 40.59
CA LYS A 1004 7.44 27.92 41.42
C LYS A 1004 7.58 28.26 42.92
N GLY A 1005 8.49 29.16 43.29
CA GLY A 1005 8.75 29.58 44.68
C GLY A 1005 9.61 28.61 45.50
N GLY A 1006 10.30 27.66 44.86
CA GLY A 1006 11.40 26.90 45.45
C GLY A 1006 12.71 27.69 45.42
N PRO A 1007 13.66 27.51 46.36
CA PRO A 1007 14.86 28.34 46.44
C PRO A 1007 16.07 27.84 45.64
N LEU A 1008 16.88 28.77 45.12
CA LEU A 1008 18.23 28.52 44.58
C LEU A 1008 19.28 28.37 45.71
N LEU A 1009 20.46 27.84 45.37
CA LEU A 1009 21.66 27.98 46.22
C LEU A 1009 22.41 29.26 45.89
N LEU A 1010 22.42 30.21 46.82
CA LEU A 1010 23.30 31.37 46.84
C LEU A 1010 24.58 31.02 47.61
N SER A 1011 25.75 31.09 46.97
CA SER A 1011 27.05 30.93 47.62
C SER A 1011 27.83 32.24 47.69
N ILE A 1012 28.53 32.49 48.81
CA ILE A 1012 29.30 33.71 49.07
C ILE A 1012 30.57 33.37 49.85
N ASP A 1013 31.75 33.80 49.39
CA ASP A 1013 32.97 33.84 50.21
C ASP A 1013 32.89 35.04 51.17
N LEU A 1014 32.76 34.77 52.47
CA LEU A 1014 32.37 35.75 53.48
C LEU A 1014 33.50 36.05 54.49
N VAL A 1015 33.86 37.33 54.62
CA VAL A 1015 34.84 37.81 55.62
C VAL A 1015 34.16 38.83 56.54
N ILE A 1016 34.22 38.61 57.85
CA ILE A 1016 33.62 39.49 58.88
C ILE A 1016 34.72 40.04 59.78
N LEU A 1017 34.85 41.37 59.87
CA LEU A 1017 35.88 42.07 60.65
C LEU A 1017 37.33 41.62 60.40
N GLY A 1018 37.63 41.13 59.19
CA GLY A 1018 38.94 40.57 58.83
C GLY A 1018 39.17 39.11 59.26
N LYS A 1019 38.15 38.46 59.84
CA LYS A 1019 38.10 37.00 60.04
C LYS A 1019 37.39 36.37 58.84
N ASP A 1020 38.12 35.53 58.13
CA ASP A 1020 37.60 34.72 57.03
C ASP A 1020 36.70 33.59 57.57
N LEU A 1021 35.55 33.37 56.94
CA LEU A 1021 34.60 32.29 57.22
C LEU A 1021 34.47 31.31 56.04
N GLY A 1022 35.16 31.55 54.91
CA GLY A 1022 35.07 30.75 53.68
C GLY A 1022 33.72 30.87 52.96
N ARG A 1023 33.51 29.97 51.98
CA ARG A 1023 32.26 29.86 51.21
C ARG A 1023 31.11 29.45 52.12
N GLN A 1024 30.21 30.39 52.36
CA GLN A 1024 28.91 30.16 52.99
C GLN A 1024 27.86 29.94 51.89
N THR A 1025 26.82 29.15 52.17
CA THR A 1025 25.73 28.88 51.24
C THR A 1025 24.38 29.10 51.92
N PHE A 1026 23.47 29.76 51.21
CA PHE A 1026 22.14 30.17 51.65
C PHE A 1026 21.10 29.72 50.62
N ALA A 1027 19.87 29.49 51.06
CA ALA A 1027 18.72 29.36 50.17
C ALA A 1027 18.31 30.77 49.71
N PHE A 1028 17.90 30.95 48.45
CA PHE A 1028 17.66 32.29 47.88
C PHE A 1028 16.48 32.35 46.88
N LYS A 1029 15.64 33.39 46.97
CA LYS A 1029 14.38 33.55 46.22
C LYS A 1029 14.18 34.99 45.73
N PHE A 1030 14.27 35.18 44.41
CA PHE A 1030 14.08 36.50 43.78
C PHE A 1030 12.71 37.16 44.08
N ASP A 1031 11.68 36.37 44.41
CA ASP A 1031 10.31 36.82 44.68
C ASP A 1031 9.95 36.95 46.19
N ASP A 1032 10.80 36.47 47.10
CA ASP A 1032 10.52 36.40 48.55
C ASP A 1032 11.64 37.03 49.41
N PRO A 1033 11.73 38.37 49.46
CA PRO A 1033 12.74 39.06 50.26
C PRO A 1033 12.63 38.82 51.77
N GLU A 1034 11.45 38.43 52.29
CA GLU A 1034 11.31 38.12 53.72
C GLU A 1034 11.96 36.77 54.07
N PHE A 1035 11.84 35.77 53.18
CA PHE A 1035 12.60 34.52 53.27
C PHE A 1035 14.11 34.78 53.17
N ASP A 1036 14.56 35.52 52.15
CA ASP A 1036 15.99 35.79 51.94
C ASP A 1036 16.64 36.54 53.11
N LEU A 1037 15.95 37.54 53.66
CA LEU A 1037 16.43 38.26 54.85
C LEU A 1037 16.52 37.34 56.08
N LEU A 1038 15.68 36.32 56.19
CA LEU A 1038 15.78 35.31 57.26
C LEU A 1038 16.96 34.34 57.03
N GLN A 1039 17.21 33.93 55.79
CA GLN A 1039 18.37 33.09 55.43
C GLN A 1039 19.69 33.85 55.67
N MET A 1040 19.77 35.11 55.21
CA MET A 1040 20.96 35.94 55.31
C MET A 1040 21.17 36.56 56.70
N SER A 1041 20.19 36.46 57.62
CA SER A 1041 20.30 36.95 59.01
C SER A 1041 21.49 36.35 59.79
N TYR A 1042 22.03 35.22 59.34
CA TYR A 1042 23.32 34.68 59.80
C TYR A 1042 24.44 35.73 59.82
N ILE A 1043 24.56 36.52 58.75
CA ILE A 1043 25.65 37.47 58.51
C ILE A 1043 25.67 38.60 59.57
N PRO A 1044 24.58 39.37 59.79
CA PRO A 1044 24.55 40.38 60.85
C PRO A 1044 24.64 39.77 62.25
N LEU A 1045 24.11 38.57 62.51
CA LEU A 1045 24.23 37.91 63.82
C LEU A 1045 25.68 37.51 64.13
N HIS A 1046 26.44 36.99 63.16
CA HIS A 1046 27.88 36.75 63.35
C HIS A 1046 28.69 38.04 63.47
N LEU A 1047 28.35 39.08 62.71
CA LEU A 1047 28.95 40.42 62.86
C LEU A 1047 28.73 40.96 64.28
N ILE A 1048 27.49 40.92 64.80
CA ILE A 1048 27.16 41.30 66.18
C ILE A 1048 27.99 40.47 67.17
N ASN A 1049 28.01 39.15 67.02
CA ASN A 1049 28.73 38.23 67.89
C ASN A 1049 30.24 38.56 67.96
N GLU A 1050 30.90 38.78 66.82
CA GLU A 1050 32.34 39.13 66.77
C GLU A 1050 32.63 40.58 67.20
N ILE A 1051 31.75 41.56 66.94
CA ILE A 1051 31.89 42.91 67.53
C ILE A 1051 31.81 42.83 69.06
N PHE A 1052 30.78 42.19 69.62
CA PHE A 1052 30.59 42.10 71.07
C PHE A 1052 31.72 41.32 71.77
N LYS A 1053 32.26 40.25 71.16
CA LYS A 1053 33.45 39.55 71.66
C LYS A 1053 34.68 40.46 71.78
N ARG A 1054 34.83 41.43 70.89
CA ARG A 1054 36.01 42.32 70.78
C ARG A 1054 35.89 43.59 71.61
N ASP A 1055 34.71 44.21 71.64
CA ASP A 1055 34.52 45.61 72.05
C ASP A 1055 33.81 45.80 73.42
N VAL A 1056 33.49 44.72 74.15
CA VAL A 1056 32.81 44.79 75.46
C VAL A 1056 33.80 44.90 76.64
N PRO A 1057 33.65 45.90 77.55
CA PRO A 1057 34.53 46.05 78.71
C PRO A 1057 34.49 44.85 79.68
N PRO A 1058 35.65 44.38 80.21
CA PRO A 1058 35.71 43.20 81.10
C PRO A 1058 34.83 43.25 82.35
N GLY A 1059 34.50 44.45 82.86
CA GLY A 1059 33.60 44.61 84.01
C GLY A 1059 32.14 44.22 83.72
N LEU A 1060 31.66 44.44 82.50
CA LEU A 1060 30.26 44.20 82.11
C LEU A 1060 29.95 42.74 81.80
N GLY A 1061 30.95 41.90 81.52
CA GLY A 1061 30.78 40.51 81.09
C GLY A 1061 29.96 39.62 82.05
N LYS A 1062 29.95 39.92 83.36
CA LYS A 1062 29.12 39.20 84.34
C LYS A 1062 27.66 39.66 84.40
N LEU A 1063 27.37 40.90 84.01
CA LEU A 1063 26.01 41.44 83.93
C LEU A 1063 25.33 41.04 82.61
N MET A 1064 26.09 41.07 81.51
CA MET A 1064 25.61 40.73 80.16
C MET A 1064 25.52 39.22 79.88
N GLY A 1065 26.01 38.35 80.76
CA GLY A 1065 26.00 36.88 80.57
C GLY A 1065 24.64 36.28 80.14
N PRO A 1066 23.53 36.57 80.84
CA PRO A 1066 22.20 36.08 80.46
C PRO A 1066 21.70 36.62 79.11
N VAL A 1067 22.13 37.82 78.71
CA VAL A 1067 21.87 38.37 77.39
C VAL A 1067 22.65 37.57 76.35
N PHE A 1068 23.96 37.36 76.54
CA PHE A 1068 24.79 36.63 75.59
C PHE A 1068 24.31 35.20 75.33
N SER A 1069 23.89 34.47 76.36
CA SER A 1069 23.29 33.14 76.18
C SER A 1069 22.09 33.18 75.25
N LYS A 1070 21.23 34.21 75.38
CA LYS A 1070 20.04 34.38 74.55
C LYS A 1070 20.36 34.77 73.11
N ILE A 1071 21.40 35.58 72.90
CA ILE A 1071 21.91 35.92 71.56
C ILE A 1071 22.43 34.66 70.86
N VAL A 1072 23.21 33.83 71.56
CA VAL A 1072 23.76 32.57 71.02
C VAL A 1072 22.67 31.54 70.76
N GLU A 1073 21.67 31.44 71.65
CA GLU A 1073 20.50 30.56 71.49
C GLU A 1073 19.67 30.94 70.25
N GLU A 1074 19.36 32.22 70.06
CA GLU A 1074 18.61 32.71 68.89
C GLU A 1074 19.43 32.63 67.59
N THR A 1075 20.74 32.90 67.64
CA THR A 1075 21.65 32.70 66.50
C THR A 1075 21.66 31.25 66.06
N LYS A 1076 21.80 30.30 67.00
CA LYS A 1076 21.78 28.87 66.73
C LYS A 1076 20.42 28.39 66.21
N ARG A 1077 19.31 28.97 66.67
CA ARG A 1077 17.95 28.69 66.18
C ARG A 1077 17.80 29.10 64.71
N LEU A 1078 18.33 30.26 64.32
CA LEU A 1078 18.29 30.76 62.95
C LEU A 1078 19.28 30.03 62.04
N GLU A 1079 20.48 29.70 62.53
CA GLU A 1079 21.44 28.80 61.86
C GLU A 1079 20.80 27.44 61.51
N GLU A 1080 20.09 26.82 62.46
CA GLU A 1080 19.39 25.55 62.23
C GLU A 1080 18.22 25.69 61.23
N GLN A 1081 17.52 26.83 61.18
CA GLN A 1081 16.50 27.05 60.16
C GLN A 1081 17.11 27.23 58.77
N ALA A 1082 18.12 28.10 58.62
CA ALA A 1082 18.77 28.36 57.34
C ALA A 1082 19.44 27.10 56.77
N HIS A 1083 20.16 26.34 57.61
CA HIS A 1083 20.83 25.11 57.18
C HIS A 1083 19.86 24.02 56.69
N ASN A 1084 18.62 23.98 57.23
CA ASN A 1084 17.60 23.05 56.74
C ASN A 1084 17.06 23.44 55.36
N GLU A 1085 16.87 24.74 55.07
CA GLU A 1085 16.43 25.17 53.73
C GLU A 1085 17.55 25.03 52.69
N VAL A 1086 18.80 25.36 53.04
CA VAL A 1086 20.00 25.07 52.22
C VAL A 1086 20.12 23.59 51.90
N LYS A 1087 19.84 22.71 52.88
CA LYS A 1087 19.86 21.26 52.67
C LYS A 1087 18.80 20.83 51.64
N LYS A 1088 17.57 21.34 51.72
CA LYS A 1088 16.52 21.05 50.73
C LYS A 1088 16.91 21.53 49.33
N ALA A 1089 17.38 22.78 49.22
CA ALA A 1089 17.81 23.37 47.96
C ALA A 1089 18.94 22.56 47.29
N ASN A 1090 19.89 22.05 48.09
CA ASN A 1090 20.98 21.18 47.62
C ASN A 1090 20.50 19.75 47.29
N GLU A 1091 19.43 19.25 47.93
CA GLU A 1091 18.80 17.98 47.56
C GLU A 1091 17.99 18.12 46.25
N MET A 1092 17.31 19.25 46.03
CA MET A 1092 16.63 19.59 44.76
C MET A 1092 17.63 19.78 43.62
N LEU A 1093 18.66 20.61 43.81
CA LEU A 1093 19.73 20.82 42.82
C LEU A 1093 20.38 19.50 42.38
N LYS A 1094 20.57 18.54 43.31
CA LYS A 1094 21.13 17.24 42.95
C LYS A 1094 20.20 16.38 42.11
N ALA A 1095 18.90 16.36 42.41
CA ALA A 1095 17.92 15.69 41.55
C ALA A 1095 17.95 16.31 40.15
N ASN A 1096 17.82 17.63 40.04
CA ASN A 1096 17.80 18.34 38.76
C ASN A 1096 19.12 18.16 37.96
N LEU A 1097 20.27 17.99 38.64
CA LEU A 1097 21.56 17.68 38.00
C LEU A 1097 21.77 16.18 37.70
N GLU A 1098 21.00 15.28 38.31
CA GLU A 1098 20.95 13.86 37.94
C GLU A 1098 19.99 13.65 36.76
N ASP A 1099 18.87 14.37 36.71
CA ASP A 1099 17.94 14.41 35.58
C ASP A 1099 18.61 15.00 34.33
N LEU A 1100 19.18 16.21 34.40
CA LEU A 1100 19.93 16.81 33.27
C LEU A 1100 21.09 15.92 32.77
N ARG A 1101 21.65 15.07 33.64
CA ARG A 1101 22.67 14.07 33.26
C ARG A 1101 22.10 12.77 32.71
N SER A 1102 20.87 12.41 33.07
CA SER A 1102 20.12 11.31 32.45
C SER A 1102 19.84 11.67 31.00
N ASP A 1103 19.31 12.87 30.75
CA ASP A 1103 19.03 13.39 29.40
C ASP A 1103 20.31 13.33 28.54
N LEU A 1104 21.40 13.94 29.04
CA LEU A 1104 22.74 13.90 28.43
C LEU A 1104 23.37 12.50 28.25
N ALA A 1105 22.85 11.47 28.92
CA ALA A 1105 23.40 10.11 28.88
C ALA A 1105 22.51 9.11 28.11
N LYS A 1106 21.25 9.45 27.81
CA LYS A 1106 20.38 8.68 26.93
C LYS A 1106 20.82 8.81 25.47
N ASP A 1107 21.19 10.03 25.05
CA ASP A 1107 21.57 10.34 23.66
C ASP A 1107 22.99 9.87 23.28
N ILE A 1108 23.80 9.44 24.26
CA ILE A 1108 25.12 8.84 24.00
C ILE A 1108 24.96 7.32 23.87
N SER A 1109 24.75 6.84 22.65
CA SER A 1109 24.94 5.42 22.33
C SER A 1109 26.34 4.99 22.74
N THR A 1110 26.43 3.92 23.55
CA THR A 1110 27.71 3.35 23.99
C THR A 1110 28.19 2.18 23.11
N GLU A 1111 27.69 2.08 21.88
CA GLU A 1111 28.16 1.11 20.87
C GLU A 1111 28.48 1.80 19.53
N ASP A 1112 29.52 2.66 19.52
CA ASP A 1112 30.76 2.43 18.74
C ASP A 1112 31.92 3.39 19.15
#